data_AF-A0A7X7KC21-F1
#
_entry.id   AF-A0A7X7KC21-F1
#
_cell.length_a   1.000
_cell.length_b   1.000
_cell.length_c   1.000
_cell.angle_alpha   90.00
_cell.angle_beta   90.00
_cell.angle_gamma   90.00
#
_symmetry.space_group_name_H-M   'P 1'
#
loop_
_entity.id
_entity.type
_entity.pdbx_description
1 polymer ?
#
loop_
_entity_poly.entity_id
_entity_poly.type
_entity_poly.pdbx_seq_one_letter_code
_entity_poly.pdbx_strand_id
1 'polypeptide(L)'
;AAYERHLQLRPTVFGRRRFGLTPALPGILRRRGFAAAFHCTLDDGQFPVGSQARVQWEGFDSTHIDALCRVPMDAGRASSFLQLADKLADAMNIDQTPTLVFAHWPGGASRWYDDLRRCSAYSSVLGSFSSFSAYFDQTGFAGYQGRNNPDGYRSPYLVQDAAAERPDPISRWVRYFSRRAKLDARDALRTMTLCIAGGQARRRNDKSKSNGPQSDEQIDRLIEDARGGLAAEDALDKRIDRMLDEPLAVFVRSIGDSTSAERGRLAVNPCCFPQRSGAVEVPSLGFSWSSSRDDAAAAQPPKRLGLFRRKPPPPLADTNVLRNEFFEIQFDPATGAIRSISDYRHRDPRLAQRIALRLPGKRGANDEAHYSLMAADRLEVVSAGPALGEIVAAGRLVDGDGCRLADFKQTTRVRRGSRVIELLIELDVDRLPERNPWDSYYAVRFAWKDETLNCYRSANMANVPTERARLESPLFVDLRRERMRTTLLCGGLPYHRRFGTRKLDTLLIVRGETARSFRLGIGIDLPHPMPAALGFISPPLELLDRPRPAAPTGWLFHLDCRNVAATHWEPLSADDAADAAHNAAGKPIAARAMPRGFRVRLLETDGCGVRAGLRCPHAVASAQFSAIDGSAPEQLAVADDRVEIPLGPHQWAEVEVRFS
;
A
#
# COMPACT_ATOMS: atom_id res chain seq x y z
N ALA A 1 11.76 22.15 2.49
CA ALA A 1 11.32 22.80 1.23
C ALA A 1 10.47 24.06 1.45
N ALA A 2 9.15 23.98 1.67
CA ALA A 2 8.30 25.19 1.73
C ALA A 2 8.67 26.13 2.90
N TYR A 3 8.84 25.59 4.11
CA TYR A 3 9.27 26.37 5.28
C TYR A 3 10.65 27.00 5.10
N GLU A 4 11.64 26.28 4.59
CA GLU A 4 12.97 26.83 4.32
C GLU A 4 12.92 27.92 3.25
N ARG A 5 12.14 27.72 2.17
CA ARG A 5 11.99 28.70 1.09
C ARG A 5 11.37 30.01 1.59
N HIS A 6 10.35 29.93 2.44
CA HIS A 6 9.55 31.10 2.81
C HIS A 6 9.92 31.71 4.18
N LEU A 7 10.41 30.90 5.12
CA LEU A 7 10.74 31.31 6.48
C LEU A 7 12.24 31.14 6.81
N GLN A 8 13.05 30.57 5.90
CA GLN A 8 14.48 30.26 6.12
C GLN A 8 14.73 29.40 7.37
N LEU A 9 13.71 28.63 7.77
CA LEU A 9 13.75 27.76 8.94
C LEU A 9 13.27 26.36 8.55
N ARG A 10 13.96 25.35 9.09
CA ARG A 10 13.53 23.95 8.98
C ARG A 10 12.81 23.56 10.28
N PRO A 11 11.54 23.14 10.22
CA PRO A 11 10.84 22.66 11.41
C PRO A 11 11.53 21.43 11.99
N THR A 12 11.74 21.42 13.31
CA THR A 12 12.35 20.30 14.04
C THR A 12 11.34 19.40 14.75
N VAL A 13 10.10 19.88 14.91
CA VAL A 13 8.98 19.15 15.53
C VAL A 13 7.91 18.88 14.48
N PHE A 14 7.56 17.60 14.29
CA PHE A 14 6.55 17.18 13.33
C PHE A 14 5.14 17.28 13.93
N GLY A 15 4.19 17.85 13.19
CA GLY A 15 2.79 17.86 13.56
C GLY A 15 1.88 17.72 12.35
N ARG A 16 0.70 17.11 12.55
CA ARG A 16 -0.31 17.01 11.49
C ARG A 16 -1.70 17.29 12.04
N ARG A 17 -2.49 18.03 11.26
CA ARG A 17 -3.89 18.35 11.61
C ARG A 17 -4.80 17.15 11.40
N ARG A 18 -4.76 16.54 10.21
CA ARG A 18 -5.59 15.40 9.82
C ARG A 18 -5.13 14.11 10.47
N PHE A 19 -6.03 13.13 10.66
CA PHE A 19 -5.64 11.77 11.05
C PHE A 19 -4.52 11.22 10.14
N GLY A 20 -3.68 10.34 10.67
CA GLY A 20 -2.61 9.64 9.93
C GLY A 20 -1.32 9.52 10.73
N LEU A 21 -1.43 9.46 12.05
CA LEU A 21 -0.37 8.94 12.90
C LEU A 21 -0.34 7.41 12.74
N THR A 22 0.86 6.84 12.62
CA THR A 22 1.05 5.39 12.46
C THR A 22 2.40 4.97 13.02
N PRO A 23 2.56 3.70 13.46
CA PRO A 23 3.85 3.21 13.93
C PRO A 23 4.97 3.22 12.87
N ALA A 24 4.70 3.53 11.60
CA ALA A 24 5.76 3.69 10.60
C ALA A 24 6.47 5.06 10.70
N LEU A 25 5.85 6.05 11.36
CA LEU A 25 6.35 7.42 11.35
C LEU A 25 7.65 7.64 12.15
N PRO A 26 7.88 7.07 13.35
CA PRO A 26 9.10 7.37 14.14
C PRO A 26 10.41 7.22 13.35
N GLY A 27 10.61 6.07 12.69
CA GLY A 27 11.78 5.82 11.84
C GLY A 27 11.89 6.79 10.66
N ILE A 28 10.77 7.10 9.99
CA ILE A 28 10.73 8.05 8.87
C ILE A 28 11.07 9.47 9.35
N LEU A 29 10.50 9.91 10.47
CA LEU A 29 10.68 11.25 11.02
C LEU A 29 12.12 11.48 11.47
N ARG A 30 12.71 10.52 12.20
CA ARG A 30 14.12 10.59 12.60
C ARG A 30 15.05 10.71 11.40
N ARG A 31 14.86 9.85 10.38
CA ARG A 31 15.66 9.90 9.15
C ARG A 31 15.44 11.17 8.34
N ARG A 32 14.32 11.86 8.52
CA ARG A 32 14.06 13.18 7.91
C ARG A 32 14.53 14.36 8.78
N GLY A 33 15.25 14.09 9.88
CA GLY A 33 15.87 15.11 10.74
C GLY A 33 14.92 15.74 11.76
N PHE A 34 13.75 15.14 12.04
CA PHE A 34 12.88 15.60 13.11
C PHE A 34 13.39 15.12 14.47
N ALA A 35 13.43 16.03 15.44
CA ALA A 35 13.83 15.73 16.81
C ALA A 35 12.66 15.20 17.65
N ALA A 36 11.46 15.70 17.38
CA ALA A 36 10.25 15.36 18.13
C ALA A 36 8.99 15.39 17.24
N ALA A 37 7.86 14.93 17.78
CA ALA A 37 6.58 14.92 17.09
C ALA A 37 5.38 15.19 18.01
N PHE A 38 4.24 15.56 17.43
CA PHE A 38 2.94 15.42 18.07
C PHE A 38 2.38 14.04 17.81
N HIS A 39 1.98 13.35 18.87
CA HIS A 39 1.19 12.13 18.80
C HIS A 39 -0.26 12.44 19.19
N CYS A 40 -0.80 13.46 18.56
CA CYS A 40 -2.21 13.81 18.57
C CYS A 40 -2.59 14.45 17.24
N THR A 41 -3.87 14.37 16.88
CA THR A 41 -4.43 15.00 15.67
C THR A 41 -5.59 15.91 16.04
N LEU A 42 -5.96 16.81 15.12
CA LEU A 42 -7.00 17.83 15.32
C LEU A 42 -8.27 17.55 14.49
N ASP A 43 -8.38 16.37 13.88
CA ASP A 43 -9.43 15.96 12.93
C ASP A 43 -9.83 14.50 13.23
N ASP A 44 -10.17 14.25 14.48
CA ASP A 44 -10.70 12.97 14.95
C ASP A 44 -9.73 11.78 14.69
N GLY A 45 -10.23 10.57 14.86
CA GLY A 45 -9.49 9.33 14.73
C GLY A 45 -9.05 8.77 16.08
N GLN A 46 -8.70 7.49 16.07
CA GLN A 46 -8.21 6.80 17.25
C GLN A 46 -6.71 6.58 17.12
N PHE A 47 -5.98 6.84 18.18
CA PHE A 47 -4.56 6.54 18.31
C PHE A 47 -4.29 6.21 19.79
N PRO A 48 -3.23 5.45 20.10
CA PRO A 48 -2.80 5.25 21.48
C PRO A 48 -2.59 6.61 22.16
N VAL A 49 -3.09 6.76 23.38
CA VAL A 49 -2.87 7.99 24.17
C VAL A 49 -2.10 7.57 25.41
N GLY A 50 -0.92 8.14 25.60
CA GLY A 50 -0.14 7.98 26.83
C GLY A 50 -0.82 8.70 28.00
N SER A 51 -0.57 8.24 29.23
CA SER A 51 -0.99 8.96 30.44
C SER A 51 -0.26 10.29 30.55
N GLN A 52 1.05 10.27 30.34
CA GLN A 52 1.92 11.44 30.39
C GLN A 52 1.87 12.28 29.11
N ALA A 53 2.10 13.59 29.26
CA ALA A 53 2.16 14.53 28.15
C ALA A 53 3.33 14.24 27.20
N ARG A 54 4.52 13.94 27.71
CA ARG A 54 5.70 13.59 26.91
C ARG A 54 5.98 12.10 27.00
N VAL A 55 6.09 11.43 25.85
CA VAL A 55 6.40 10.00 25.76
C VAL A 55 7.48 9.73 24.71
N GLN A 56 8.05 8.52 24.72
CA GLN A 56 8.81 8.02 23.59
C GLN A 56 7.90 7.20 22.66
N TRP A 57 7.69 7.72 21.45
CA TRP A 57 6.93 7.01 20.43
C TRP A 57 7.82 6.04 19.68
N GLU A 58 7.62 4.75 19.93
CA GLU A 58 8.29 3.66 19.22
C GLU A 58 7.61 3.33 17.90
N GLY A 59 8.42 3.16 16.85
CA GLY A 59 8.00 2.73 15.52
C GLY A 59 8.04 1.21 15.31
N PHE A 60 7.66 0.76 14.12
CA PHE A 60 7.74 -0.65 13.73
C PHE A 60 9.15 -1.23 13.77
N ASP A 61 10.13 -0.37 13.44
CA ASP A 61 11.55 -0.66 13.37
C ASP A 61 12.27 -0.47 14.71
N SER A 62 11.51 -0.32 15.80
CA SER A 62 11.99 0.04 17.13
C SER A 62 12.76 1.37 17.18
N THR A 63 12.64 2.22 16.15
CA THR A 63 13.12 3.60 16.23
C THR A 63 12.22 4.39 17.18
N HIS A 64 12.81 5.22 18.02
CA HIS A 64 12.09 6.09 18.95
C HIS A 64 12.19 7.56 18.56
N ILE A 65 11.10 8.30 18.72
CA ILE A 65 11.07 9.76 18.65
C ILE A 65 10.32 10.32 19.86
N ASP A 66 10.80 11.43 20.40
CA ASP A 66 10.10 12.12 21.49
C ASP A 66 8.77 12.66 20.96
N ALA A 67 7.71 12.46 21.74
CA ALA A 67 6.37 12.81 21.32
C ALA A 67 5.54 13.49 22.40
N LEU A 68 4.78 14.52 22.00
CA LEU A 68 3.75 15.13 22.83
C LEU A 68 2.41 14.43 22.59
N CYS A 69 1.90 13.74 23.60
CA CYS A 69 0.66 12.95 23.63
C CYS A 69 -0.48 13.65 24.38
N ARG A 70 -0.66 14.95 24.17
CA ARG A 70 -1.75 15.71 24.79
C ARG A 70 -2.67 16.29 23.72
N VAL A 71 -3.96 15.94 23.79
CA VAL A 71 -4.98 16.55 22.93
C VAL A 71 -5.13 18.01 23.36
N PRO A 72 -4.95 18.98 22.44
CA PRO A 72 -5.04 20.39 22.81
C PRO A 72 -6.45 20.79 23.26
N MET A 73 -6.51 21.66 24.26
CA MET A 73 -7.72 22.37 24.65
C MET A 73 -8.01 23.47 23.61
N ASP A 74 -9.30 23.66 23.29
CA ASP A 74 -9.73 24.70 22.35
C ASP A 74 -9.61 26.09 23.02
N ALA A 75 -8.61 26.87 22.60
CA ALA A 75 -8.35 28.21 23.15
C ALA A 75 -9.40 29.24 22.72
N GLY A 76 -10.25 28.90 21.74
CA GLY A 76 -11.39 29.71 21.31
C GLY A 76 -12.61 29.58 22.22
N ARG A 77 -12.65 28.59 23.13
CA ARG A 77 -13.80 28.36 24.02
C ARG A 77 -13.54 28.86 25.43
N ALA A 78 -14.44 29.69 25.95
CA ALA A 78 -14.41 30.13 27.35
C ALA A 78 -14.47 28.95 28.34
N SER A 79 -15.19 27.88 28.00
CA SER A 79 -15.30 26.68 28.85
C SER A 79 -13.97 25.99 29.12
N SER A 80 -13.00 26.10 28.20
CA SER A 80 -11.64 25.59 28.40
C SER A 80 -10.94 26.26 29.59
N PHE A 81 -11.20 27.55 29.81
CA PHE A 81 -10.60 28.33 30.89
C PHE A 81 -11.34 28.17 32.22
N LEU A 82 -12.64 27.92 32.18
CA LEU A 82 -13.41 27.55 33.39
C LEU A 82 -12.94 26.23 33.99
N GLN A 83 -12.47 25.30 33.16
CA GLN A 83 -11.93 23.99 33.59
C GLN A 83 -10.41 24.01 33.80
N LEU A 84 -9.76 25.19 33.71
CA LEU A 84 -8.30 25.27 33.70
C LEU A 84 -7.67 24.73 34.98
N ALA A 85 -8.25 25.05 36.14
CA ALA A 85 -7.74 24.60 37.43
C ALA A 85 -7.76 23.06 37.54
N ASP A 86 -8.87 22.44 37.13
CA ASP A 86 -9.01 20.99 37.13
C ASP A 86 -8.01 20.34 36.17
N LYS A 87 -7.84 20.89 34.96
CA LYS A 87 -6.89 20.38 33.97
C LYS A 87 -5.44 20.54 34.41
N LEU A 88 -5.12 21.63 35.09
CA LEU A 88 -3.80 21.84 35.66
C LEU A 88 -3.53 20.84 36.80
N ALA A 89 -4.51 20.61 37.67
CA ALA A 89 -4.42 19.61 38.74
C ALA A 89 -4.22 18.19 38.17
N ASP A 90 -4.99 17.81 37.15
CA ASP A 90 -4.81 16.54 36.43
C ASP A 90 -3.38 16.40 35.88
N ALA A 91 -2.89 17.46 35.20
CA ALA A 91 -1.53 17.47 34.64
C ALA A 91 -0.46 17.38 35.74
N MET A 92 -0.63 18.08 36.87
CA MET A 92 0.29 18.03 38.01
C MET A 92 0.35 16.66 38.68
N ASN A 93 -0.74 15.91 38.66
CA ASN A 93 -0.80 14.57 39.24
C ASN A 93 -0.17 13.49 38.34
N ILE A 94 -0.27 13.66 37.02
CA ILE A 94 0.09 12.61 36.05
C ILE A 94 1.47 12.86 35.42
N ASP A 95 1.78 14.11 35.09
CA ASP A 95 2.98 14.44 34.33
C ASP A 95 4.17 14.70 35.23
N GLN A 96 5.34 14.22 34.81
CA GLN A 96 6.60 14.66 35.40
C GLN A 96 6.84 16.16 35.20
N THR A 97 6.48 16.67 34.01
CA THR A 97 6.41 18.11 33.74
C THR A 97 4.97 18.46 33.38
N PRO A 98 4.21 19.08 34.30
CA PRO A 98 2.80 19.42 34.08
C PRO A 98 2.63 20.24 32.79
N THR A 99 1.94 19.66 31.80
CA THR A 99 1.85 20.25 30.46
C THR A 99 0.40 20.37 30.01
N LEU A 100 -0.02 21.60 29.73
CA LEU A 100 -1.26 21.92 29.03
C LEU A 100 -0.95 22.41 27.62
N VAL A 101 -1.79 22.02 26.66
CA VAL A 101 -1.64 22.42 25.26
C VAL A 101 -2.92 23.11 24.83
N PHE A 102 -2.78 24.27 24.16
CA PHE A 102 -3.90 25.02 23.63
C PHE A 102 -3.80 25.09 22.10
N ALA A 103 -4.93 25.00 21.41
CA ALA A 103 -5.01 25.19 19.96
C ALA A 103 -6.21 26.07 19.60
N HIS A 104 -6.04 26.91 18.59
CA HIS A 104 -7.12 27.73 18.02
C HIS A 104 -6.83 28.04 16.55
N TRP A 105 -7.87 28.42 15.79
CA TRP A 105 -7.68 28.95 14.45
C TRP A 105 -7.04 30.34 14.50
N PRO A 106 -6.31 30.78 13.46
CA PRO A 106 -5.78 32.14 13.39
C PRO A 106 -6.89 33.18 13.67
N GLY A 107 -6.65 34.09 14.62
CA GLY A 107 -7.64 35.09 15.06
C GLY A 107 -8.82 34.55 15.89
N GLY A 108 -8.89 33.24 16.13
CA GLY A 108 -9.98 32.57 16.85
C GLY A 108 -9.71 32.27 18.32
N ALA A 109 -8.70 32.90 18.93
CA ALA A 109 -8.47 32.76 20.37
C ALA A 109 -9.53 33.54 21.15
N SER A 110 -9.97 33.01 22.30
CA SER A 110 -10.83 33.75 23.22
C SER A 110 -10.02 34.77 24.03
N ARG A 111 -10.67 35.83 24.49
CA ARG A 111 -10.04 36.85 25.37
C ARG A 111 -9.35 36.26 26.60
N TRP A 112 -9.88 35.15 27.12
CA TRP A 112 -9.36 34.48 28.30
C TRP A 112 -8.01 33.80 28.05
N TYR A 113 -7.73 33.42 26.81
CA TYR A 113 -6.41 32.94 26.41
C TYR A 113 -5.36 34.05 26.51
N ASP A 114 -5.72 35.25 26.04
CA ASP A 114 -4.85 36.43 26.12
C ASP A 114 -4.67 36.87 27.58
N ASP A 115 -5.73 36.80 28.40
CA ASP A 115 -5.63 37.00 29.85
C ASP A 115 -4.66 36.03 30.51
N LEU A 116 -4.75 34.73 30.20
CA LEU A 116 -3.83 33.72 30.72
C LEU A 116 -2.37 34.00 30.31
N ARG A 117 -2.14 34.37 29.04
CA ARG A 117 -0.81 34.77 28.55
C ARG A 117 -0.28 36.00 29.29
N ARG A 118 -1.12 37.02 29.49
CA ARG A 118 -0.75 38.22 30.27
C ARG A 118 -0.40 37.85 31.71
N CYS A 119 -1.23 37.08 32.39
CA CYS A 119 -0.97 36.62 33.76
C CYS A 119 0.36 35.87 33.87
N SER A 120 0.66 34.97 32.92
CA SER A 120 1.92 34.21 32.91
C SER A 120 3.17 35.08 32.70
N ALA A 121 3.02 36.26 32.09
CA ALA A 121 4.13 37.20 31.92
C ALA A 121 4.44 37.98 33.20
N TYR A 122 3.46 38.15 34.10
CA TYR A 122 3.67 38.80 35.41
C TYR A 122 4.15 37.83 36.50
N SER A 123 3.81 36.54 36.41
CA SER A 123 4.16 35.55 37.44
C SER A 123 4.20 34.12 36.88
N SER A 124 5.09 33.30 37.42
CA SER A 124 5.24 31.88 37.08
C SER A 124 4.27 30.95 37.82
N VAL A 125 3.35 31.47 38.64
CA VAL A 125 2.39 30.67 39.43
C VAL A 125 1.54 29.74 38.55
N LEU A 126 1.19 30.18 37.33
CA LEU A 126 0.42 29.40 36.36
C LEU A 126 1.31 28.68 35.33
N GLY A 127 2.63 28.64 35.55
CA GLY A 127 3.62 28.13 34.61
C GLY A 127 4.08 29.18 33.60
N SER A 128 4.66 28.72 32.48
CA SER A 128 5.17 29.58 31.41
C SER A 128 4.80 29.02 30.04
N PHE A 129 4.64 29.91 29.06
CA PHE A 129 4.46 29.51 27.67
C PHE A 129 5.83 29.27 27.01
N SER A 130 6.00 28.12 26.41
CA SER A 130 7.23 27.73 25.69
C SER A 130 6.93 27.38 24.24
N SER A 131 7.91 27.57 23.36
CA SER A 131 7.86 26.96 22.03
C SER A 131 7.98 25.45 22.15
N PHE A 132 7.50 24.69 21.17
CA PHE A 132 7.61 23.24 21.20
C PHE A 132 9.06 22.76 21.21
N SER A 133 9.94 23.41 20.45
CA SER A 133 11.38 23.09 20.47
C SER A 133 11.96 23.29 21.88
N ALA A 134 11.72 24.45 22.50
CA ALA A 134 12.18 24.71 23.86
C ALA A 134 11.59 23.72 24.88
N TYR A 135 10.32 23.34 24.74
CA TYR A 135 9.68 22.33 25.58
C TYR A 135 10.42 20.99 25.52
N PHE A 136 10.74 20.49 24.32
CA PHE A 136 11.45 19.22 24.17
C PHE A 136 12.92 19.28 24.65
N ASP A 137 13.57 20.44 24.52
CA ASP A 137 14.95 20.64 24.97
C ASP A 137 15.06 20.74 26.51
N GLN A 138 14.09 21.39 27.15
CA GLN A 138 14.15 21.75 28.58
C GLN A 138 13.49 20.71 29.50
N THR A 139 12.55 19.93 28.99
CA THR A 139 11.85 18.93 29.81
C THR A 139 12.53 17.57 29.73
N GLY A 140 12.51 16.82 30.81
CA GLY A 140 12.99 15.43 30.84
C GLY A 140 11.90 14.45 30.44
N PHE A 141 12.28 13.21 30.18
CA PHE A 141 11.35 12.10 29.99
C PHE A 141 11.44 11.13 31.19
N ALA A 142 10.30 10.79 31.79
CA ALA A 142 10.18 9.78 32.84
C ALA A 142 9.49 8.51 32.32
N GLY A 143 10.20 7.75 31.50
CA GLY A 143 10.09 6.28 31.49
C GLY A 143 8.86 5.62 30.84
N TYR A 144 7.82 6.34 30.38
CA TYR A 144 6.74 5.66 29.64
C TYR A 144 7.15 5.32 28.20
N GLN A 145 7.68 4.11 28.04
CA GLN A 145 7.98 3.47 26.77
C GLN A 145 6.85 2.52 26.43
N GLY A 146 5.85 2.99 25.69
CA GLY A 146 4.77 2.15 25.19
C GLY A 146 5.05 1.74 23.75
N ARG A 147 5.30 0.46 23.49
CA ARG A 147 5.22 -0.07 22.12
C ARG A 147 3.77 0.08 21.65
N ASN A 148 3.53 1.10 20.84
CA ASN A 148 2.20 1.45 20.42
C ASN A 148 1.65 0.38 19.47
N ASN A 149 0.67 -0.41 19.95
CA ASN A 149 0.02 -1.44 19.16
C ASN A 149 -0.52 -0.81 17.84
N PRO A 150 -0.20 -1.37 16.66
CA PRO A 150 -0.76 -0.89 15.38
C PRO A 150 -2.28 -0.90 15.37
N ASP A 151 -2.89 -1.79 16.14
CA ASP A 151 -4.33 -1.86 16.39
C ASP A 151 -4.83 -0.78 17.38
N GLY A 152 -4.02 0.23 17.70
CA GLY A 152 -4.45 1.47 18.34
C GLY A 152 -4.79 2.60 17.37
N TYR A 153 -4.31 2.55 16.12
CA TYR A 153 -4.47 3.61 15.12
C TYR A 153 -5.64 3.34 14.17
N ARG A 154 -6.65 4.22 14.12
CA ARG A 154 -7.84 4.03 13.28
C ARG A 154 -8.28 5.34 12.66
N SER A 155 -8.46 5.32 11.34
CA SER A 155 -8.95 6.49 10.64
C SER A 155 -10.44 6.72 10.91
N PRO A 156 -10.89 7.98 10.95
CA PRO A 156 -12.31 8.30 11.01
C PRO A 156 -12.95 8.30 9.61
N TYR A 157 -12.17 8.08 8.54
CA TYR A 157 -12.54 8.47 7.19
C TYR A 157 -13.75 7.74 6.62
N LEU A 158 -13.90 6.42 6.84
CA LEU A 158 -15.09 5.71 6.37
C LEU A 158 -16.38 6.28 6.97
N VAL A 159 -16.37 6.55 8.27
CA VAL A 159 -17.55 7.07 8.99
C VAL A 159 -17.81 8.52 8.57
N GLN A 160 -16.76 9.34 8.48
CA GLN A 160 -16.89 10.73 8.04
C GLN A 160 -17.40 10.83 6.59
N ASP A 161 -16.87 10.01 5.68
CA ASP A 161 -17.27 10.01 4.26
C ASP A 161 -18.70 9.51 4.10
N ALA A 162 -19.09 8.43 4.79
CA ALA A 162 -20.47 7.94 4.77
C ALA A 162 -21.47 8.92 5.40
N ALA A 163 -21.13 9.54 6.54
CA ALA A 163 -21.98 10.51 7.21
C ALA A 163 -22.17 11.80 6.40
N ALA A 164 -21.13 12.22 5.67
CA ALA A 164 -21.19 13.36 4.75
C ALA A 164 -21.75 13.00 3.36
N GLU A 165 -22.20 11.75 3.17
CA GLU A 165 -22.67 11.20 1.88
C GLU A 165 -21.70 11.52 0.72
N ARG A 166 -20.39 11.47 1.00
CA ARG A 166 -19.35 11.70 -0.01
C ARG A 166 -19.31 10.55 -1.01
N PRO A 167 -19.03 10.84 -2.29
CA PRO A 167 -18.90 9.81 -3.30
C PRO A 167 -17.69 8.91 -3.01
N ASP A 168 -17.86 7.62 -3.32
CA ASP A 168 -16.84 6.57 -3.25
C ASP A 168 -16.04 6.49 -1.95
N PRO A 169 -16.66 6.29 -0.77
CA PRO A 169 -15.92 6.11 0.48
C PRO A 169 -14.91 4.95 0.44
N ILE A 170 -15.13 3.96 -0.44
CA ILE A 170 -14.29 2.77 -0.61
C ILE A 170 -13.44 2.89 -1.87
N SER A 171 -14.04 3.05 -3.05
CA SER A 171 -13.30 2.93 -4.32
C SER A 171 -12.30 4.05 -4.59
N ARG A 172 -12.41 5.19 -3.89
CA ARG A 172 -11.35 6.22 -3.90
C ARG A 172 -9.99 5.66 -3.49
N TRP A 173 -9.97 4.70 -2.57
CA TRP A 173 -8.72 4.08 -2.10
C TRP A 173 -8.17 3.07 -3.12
N VAL A 174 -9.04 2.34 -3.81
CA VAL A 174 -8.65 1.50 -4.95
C VAL A 174 -7.96 2.35 -6.03
N ARG A 175 -8.56 3.50 -6.37
CA ARG A 175 -7.95 4.47 -7.31
C ARG A 175 -6.64 5.03 -6.76
N TYR A 176 -6.59 5.41 -5.49
CA TYR A 176 -5.36 5.90 -4.83
C TYR A 176 -4.19 4.91 -5.00
N PHE A 177 -4.38 3.65 -4.61
CA PHE A 177 -3.32 2.64 -4.69
C PHE A 177 -2.93 2.30 -6.13
N SER A 178 -3.89 2.25 -7.06
CA SER A 178 -3.62 2.07 -8.48
C SER A 178 -2.79 3.23 -9.06
N ARG A 179 -3.16 4.47 -8.75
CA ARG A 179 -2.46 5.69 -9.18
C ARG A 179 -1.03 5.73 -8.63
N ARG A 180 -0.84 5.46 -7.33
CA ARG A 180 0.50 5.38 -6.72
C ARG A 180 1.35 4.31 -7.37
N ALA A 181 0.80 3.12 -7.60
CA ALA A 181 1.54 2.05 -8.28
C ALA A 181 1.96 2.41 -9.72
N LYS A 182 1.15 3.17 -10.46
CA LYS A 182 1.51 3.68 -11.80
C LYS A 182 2.63 4.72 -11.73
N LEU A 183 2.62 5.60 -10.73
CA LEU A 183 3.68 6.58 -10.52
C LEU A 183 4.99 5.91 -10.07
N ASP A 184 4.92 4.92 -9.19
CA ASP A 184 6.09 4.13 -8.79
C ASP A 184 6.67 3.36 -10.00
N ALA A 185 5.80 2.81 -10.86
CA ALA A 185 6.22 2.16 -12.10
C ALA A 185 6.86 3.13 -13.11
N ARG A 186 6.31 4.34 -13.23
CA ARG A 186 6.90 5.42 -14.05
C ARG A 186 8.31 5.73 -13.58
N ASP A 187 8.52 5.88 -12.28
CA ASP A 187 9.81 6.25 -11.69
C ASP A 187 10.84 5.13 -11.82
N ALA A 188 10.42 3.88 -11.61
CA ALA A 188 11.23 2.69 -11.88
C ALA A 188 11.66 2.63 -13.36
N LEU A 189 10.73 2.77 -14.30
CA LEU A 189 11.01 2.73 -15.74
C LEU A 189 11.92 3.86 -16.20
N ARG A 190 11.73 5.08 -15.67
CA ARG A 190 12.62 6.23 -15.94
C ARG A 190 14.04 5.92 -15.49
N THR A 191 14.20 5.44 -14.25
CA THR A 191 15.50 5.08 -13.68
C THR A 191 16.17 3.96 -14.50
N MET A 192 15.43 2.90 -14.81
CA MET A 192 15.85 1.79 -15.65
C MET A 192 16.34 2.24 -17.03
N THR A 193 15.54 3.06 -17.72
CA THR A 193 15.85 3.56 -19.06
C THR A 193 17.12 4.40 -19.07
N LEU A 194 17.27 5.27 -18.07
CA LEU A 194 18.44 6.13 -17.95
C LEU A 194 19.72 5.32 -17.69
N CYS A 195 19.63 4.21 -16.95
CA CYS A 195 20.76 3.32 -16.72
C CYS A 195 21.14 2.51 -17.99
N ILE A 196 20.18 2.15 -18.86
CA ILE A 196 20.48 1.47 -20.13
C ILE A 196 21.08 2.43 -21.16
N ALA A 197 20.42 3.57 -21.38
CA ALA A 197 20.57 4.34 -22.62
C ALA A 197 21.85 5.18 -22.73
N GLY A 198 22.77 5.12 -21.77
CA GLY A 198 24.06 5.81 -21.90
C GLY A 198 23.99 7.33 -22.09
N GLY A 199 22.91 7.98 -21.63
CA GLY A 199 22.63 9.39 -21.93
C GLY A 199 22.17 9.68 -23.38
N GLN A 200 22.09 8.68 -24.27
CA GLN A 200 21.62 8.87 -25.65
C GLN A 200 20.11 9.17 -25.75
N ALA A 201 19.31 8.73 -24.78
CA ALA A 201 17.87 9.04 -24.72
C ALA A 201 17.57 10.56 -24.61
N ARG A 202 18.54 11.36 -24.12
CA ARG A 202 18.41 12.82 -24.01
C ARG A 202 18.55 13.54 -25.36
N ARG A 203 19.09 12.90 -26.41
CA ARG A 203 19.51 13.59 -27.64
C ARG A 203 18.43 13.84 -28.68
N ARG A 204 17.23 13.25 -28.57
CA ARG A 204 16.28 13.30 -29.70
C ARG A 204 14.87 13.82 -29.43
N ASN A 205 14.46 14.12 -28.19
CA ASN A 205 13.09 14.64 -27.97
C ASN A 205 12.80 15.53 -26.75
N ASP A 206 13.81 16.08 -26.05
CA ASP A 206 13.56 16.85 -24.81
C ASP A 206 13.20 18.34 -25.08
N LYS A 207 12.29 18.58 -26.03
CA LYS A 207 11.39 19.75 -25.98
C LYS A 207 10.08 19.41 -25.24
N SER A 208 9.94 18.17 -24.75
CA SER A 208 8.97 17.84 -23.71
C SER A 208 9.38 18.63 -22.47
N LYS A 209 8.56 19.60 -22.06
CA LYS A 209 8.75 20.25 -20.76
C LYS A 209 8.72 19.14 -19.72
N SER A 210 9.87 18.71 -19.20
CA SER A 210 9.91 17.86 -18.01
C SER A 210 9.11 18.62 -16.95
N ASN A 211 7.90 18.16 -16.65
CA ASN A 211 7.10 18.80 -15.63
C ASN A 211 7.92 18.69 -14.34
N GLY A 212 8.41 19.83 -13.83
CA GLY A 212 9.41 19.85 -12.75
C GLY A 212 8.86 19.32 -11.42
N PRO A 213 9.65 19.31 -10.34
CA PRO A 213 9.23 18.81 -9.01
C PRO A 213 7.88 19.39 -8.53
N GLN A 214 7.59 20.63 -8.92
CA GLN A 214 6.32 21.31 -8.63
C GLN A 214 5.09 20.61 -9.24
N SER A 215 5.21 19.93 -10.38
CA SER A 215 4.08 19.21 -10.98
C SER A 215 3.80 17.87 -10.32
N ASP A 216 4.83 17.20 -9.82
CA ASP A 216 4.70 15.93 -9.12
C ASP A 216 4.08 16.17 -7.73
N GLU A 217 4.51 17.22 -7.01
CA GLU A 217 3.82 17.67 -5.79
C GLU A 217 2.35 18.02 -6.03
N GLN A 218 2.02 18.65 -7.16
CA GLN A 218 0.63 18.95 -7.52
C GLN A 218 -0.18 17.67 -7.78
N ILE A 219 0.40 16.69 -8.47
CA ILE A 219 -0.26 15.40 -8.71
C ILE A 219 -0.49 14.66 -7.39
N ASP A 220 0.51 14.64 -6.51
CA ASP A 220 0.38 14.01 -5.20
C ASP A 220 -0.74 14.66 -4.36
N ARG A 221 -0.82 16.00 -4.37
CA ARG A 221 -1.95 16.71 -3.74
C ARG A 221 -3.28 16.34 -4.38
N LEU A 222 -3.36 16.25 -5.71
CA LEU A 222 -4.59 15.84 -6.40
C LEU A 222 -5.00 14.40 -6.07
N ILE A 223 -4.05 13.48 -5.87
CA ILE A 223 -4.30 12.10 -5.47
C ILE A 223 -4.77 12.03 -4.01
N GLU A 224 -4.16 12.81 -3.11
CA GLU A 224 -4.54 12.87 -1.69
C GLU A 224 -5.89 13.55 -1.46
N ASP A 225 -6.12 14.66 -2.16
CA ASP A 225 -7.35 15.43 -2.06
C ASP A 225 -8.49 14.85 -2.88
N ALA A 226 -8.23 13.90 -3.81
CA ALA A 226 -9.13 13.18 -4.72
C ALA A 226 -10.59 13.07 -4.23
N ARG A 227 -11.29 14.20 -4.31
CA ARG A 227 -12.68 14.50 -3.95
C ARG A 227 -13.34 15.27 -5.10
N GLY A 228 -12.68 15.31 -6.25
CA GLY A 228 -13.25 15.89 -7.46
C GLY A 228 -14.42 15.02 -7.95
N GLY A 229 -15.30 15.61 -8.77
CA GLY A 229 -16.30 14.81 -9.47
C GLY A 229 -15.65 13.79 -10.42
N LEU A 230 -16.45 12.81 -10.88
CA LEU A 230 -15.99 11.70 -11.74
C LEU A 230 -15.16 12.15 -12.96
N ALA A 231 -15.51 13.28 -13.58
CA ALA A 231 -14.77 13.83 -14.73
C ALA A 231 -13.35 14.29 -14.37
N ALA A 232 -13.14 14.85 -13.17
CA ALA A 232 -11.82 15.27 -12.71
C ALA A 232 -10.95 14.06 -12.36
N GLU A 233 -11.55 13.02 -11.78
CA GLU A 233 -10.90 11.73 -11.50
C GLU A 233 -10.45 11.05 -12.81
N ASP A 234 -11.32 10.97 -13.82
CA ASP A 234 -10.98 10.41 -15.14
C ASP A 234 -9.88 11.21 -15.87
N ALA A 235 -9.92 12.54 -15.78
CA ALA A 235 -8.87 13.40 -16.33
C ALA A 235 -7.52 13.18 -15.63
N LEU A 236 -7.51 12.95 -14.31
CA LEU A 236 -6.32 12.61 -13.54
C LEU A 236 -5.78 11.23 -13.94
N ASP A 237 -6.64 10.23 -14.08
CA ASP A 237 -6.25 8.88 -14.51
C ASP A 237 -5.60 8.91 -15.90
N LYS A 238 -6.22 9.58 -16.88
CA LYS A 238 -5.65 9.78 -18.22
C LYS A 238 -4.34 10.57 -18.21
N ARG A 239 -4.12 11.45 -17.23
CA ARG A 239 -2.84 12.17 -17.08
C ARG A 239 -1.76 11.23 -16.55
N ILE A 240 -2.06 10.42 -15.54
CA ILE A 240 -1.13 9.45 -14.96
C ILE A 240 -0.75 8.37 -15.98
N ASP A 241 -1.71 7.88 -16.76
CA ASP A 241 -1.47 6.90 -17.83
C ASP A 241 -0.47 7.44 -18.86
N ARG A 242 -0.68 8.67 -19.35
CA ARG A 242 0.27 9.33 -20.27
C ARG A 242 1.67 9.49 -19.67
N MET A 243 1.77 9.75 -18.37
CA MET A 243 3.06 9.87 -17.69
C MET A 243 3.79 8.54 -17.56
N LEU A 244 3.07 7.41 -17.52
CA LEU A 244 3.64 6.07 -17.53
C LEU A 244 3.99 5.59 -18.95
N ASP A 245 3.14 5.91 -19.94
CA ASP A 245 3.32 5.51 -21.33
C ASP A 245 4.60 6.08 -21.94
N GLU A 246 4.96 7.32 -21.60
CA GLU A 246 6.18 7.98 -22.10
C GLU A 246 7.46 7.18 -21.75
N PRO A 247 7.82 6.95 -20.47
CA PRO A 247 9.00 6.18 -20.11
C PRO A 247 8.90 4.70 -20.54
N LEU A 248 7.71 4.09 -20.55
CA LEU A 248 7.53 2.74 -21.10
C LEU A 248 7.94 2.69 -22.57
N ALA A 249 7.49 3.65 -23.39
CA ALA A 249 7.84 3.72 -24.79
C ALA A 249 9.35 3.95 -25.01
N VAL A 250 10.01 4.76 -24.17
CA VAL A 250 11.47 4.93 -24.23
C VAL A 250 12.19 3.63 -23.85
N PHE A 251 11.75 2.97 -22.77
CA PHE A 251 12.31 1.70 -22.31
C PHE A 251 12.25 0.63 -23.41
N VAL A 252 11.07 0.44 -24.00
CA VAL A 252 10.84 -0.55 -25.07
C VAL A 252 11.72 -0.30 -26.29
N ARG A 253 11.91 0.99 -26.68
CA ARG A 253 12.84 1.34 -27.76
C ARG A 253 14.30 1.08 -27.40
N SER A 254 14.65 1.14 -26.12
CA SER A 254 16.03 0.95 -25.65
C SER A 254 16.43 -0.52 -25.62
N ILE A 255 15.46 -1.43 -25.47
CA ILE A 255 15.69 -2.89 -25.46
C ILE A 255 15.35 -3.57 -26.80
N GLY A 256 14.52 -2.94 -27.62
CA GLY A 256 13.99 -3.54 -28.84
C GLY A 256 15.02 -3.61 -29.97
N ASP A 257 15.01 -4.72 -30.71
CA ASP A 257 15.69 -4.84 -31.99
C ASP A 257 14.69 -4.57 -33.12
N SER A 258 14.73 -3.38 -33.71
CA SER A 258 13.80 -2.99 -34.79
C SER A 258 13.95 -3.80 -36.07
N THR A 259 15.00 -4.62 -36.18
CA THR A 259 15.25 -5.45 -37.37
C THR A 259 14.60 -6.83 -37.30
N SER A 260 14.09 -7.24 -36.13
CA SER A 260 13.47 -8.55 -35.96
C SER A 260 12.09 -8.64 -36.63
N ALA A 261 11.92 -9.64 -37.50
CA ALA A 261 10.64 -9.96 -38.14
C ALA A 261 9.68 -10.73 -37.20
N GLU A 262 10.20 -11.34 -36.15
CA GLU A 262 9.39 -12.11 -35.19
C GLU A 262 8.66 -11.16 -34.24
N ARG A 263 7.33 -11.28 -34.18
CA ARG A 263 6.47 -10.43 -33.34
C ARG A 263 5.75 -11.25 -32.28
N GLY A 264 5.65 -10.70 -31.08
CA GLY A 264 5.12 -11.40 -29.90
C GLY A 264 4.66 -10.45 -28.80
N ARG A 265 4.37 -11.02 -27.63
CA ARG A 265 4.05 -10.25 -26.42
C ARG A 265 5.34 -9.88 -25.69
N LEU A 266 5.50 -8.62 -25.37
CA LEU A 266 6.53 -8.12 -24.46
C LEU A 266 5.88 -7.74 -23.14
N ALA A 267 6.33 -8.32 -22.04
CA ALA A 267 5.92 -7.96 -20.69
C ALA A 267 7.07 -7.24 -19.98
N VAL A 268 6.80 -6.07 -19.41
CA VAL A 268 7.75 -5.28 -18.64
C VAL A 268 7.32 -5.23 -17.19
N ASN A 269 8.21 -5.60 -16.27
CA ASN A 269 7.92 -5.65 -14.84
C ASN A 269 8.63 -4.51 -14.10
N PRO A 270 7.90 -3.48 -13.65
CA PRO A 270 8.47 -2.37 -12.89
C PRO A 270 8.70 -2.70 -11.41
N CYS A 271 8.28 -3.87 -10.92
CA CYS A 271 8.44 -4.24 -9.51
C CYS A 271 9.79 -4.90 -9.23
N CYS A 272 10.28 -4.75 -8.00
CA CYS A 272 11.55 -5.31 -7.52
C CYS A 272 11.49 -6.83 -7.21
N PHE A 273 10.45 -7.52 -7.64
CA PHE A 273 10.26 -8.96 -7.47
C PHE A 273 9.73 -9.57 -8.78
N PRO A 274 10.01 -10.85 -9.06
CA PRO A 274 9.54 -11.49 -10.29
C PRO A 274 8.02 -11.62 -10.29
N GLN A 275 7.43 -11.42 -11.46
CA GLN A 275 5.99 -11.55 -11.71
C GLN A 275 5.72 -12.55 -12.85
N ARG A 276 4.45 -12.89 -13.08
CA ARG A 276 4.05 -13.75 -14.21
C ARG A 276 3.19 -12.96 -15.18
N SER A 277 3.46 -13.11 -16.48
CA SER A 277 2.62 -12.62 -17.59
C SER A 277 2.29 -13.80 -18.49
N GLY A 278 1.01 -14.16 -18.52
CA GLY A 278 0.58 -15.43 -19.14
C GLY A 278 1.32 -16.62 -18.52
N ALA A 279 2.04 -17.35 -19.35
CA ALA A 279 2.80 -18.53 -18.92
C ALA A 279 4.29 -18.25 -18.64
N VAL A 280 4.76 -17.03 -18.88
CA VAL A 280 6.17 -16.63 -18.77
C VAL A 280 6.42 -15.87 -17.48
N GLU A 281 7.58 -16.11 -16.87
CA GLU A 281 8.07 -15.32 -15.74
C GLU A 281 8.75 -14.05 -16.26
N VAL A 282 8.41 -12.92 -15.65
CA VAL A 282 9.01 -11.62 -15.92
C VAL A 282 9.90 -11.27 -14.74
N PRO A 283 11.22 -11.16 -14.91
CA PRO A 283 12.14 -10.91 -13.81
C PRO A 283 11.88 -9.55 -13.15
N SER A 284 12.40 -9.35 -11.95
CA SER A 284 12.32 -8.05 -11.25
C SER A 284 12.97 -6.95 -12.07
N LEU A 285 12.33 -5.77 -12.14
CA LEU A 285 12.86 -4.57 -12.82
C LEU A 285 13.43 -4.92 -14.20
N GLY A 286 12.65 -5.65 -14.99
CA GLY A 286 13.09 -6.34 -16.19
C GLY A 286 11.97 -6.60 -17.18
N PHE A 287 12.23 -7.47 -18.14
CA PHE A 287 11.28 -7.79 -19.21
C PHE A 287 11.40 -9.25 -19.67
N SER A 288 10.33 -9.74 -20.26
CA SER A 288 10.28 -11.02 -20.97
C SER A 288 9.44 -10.88 -22.22
N TRP A 289 9.92 -11.46 -23.32
CA TRP A 289 9.25 -11.53 -24.59
C TRP A 289 8.88 -12.98 -24.89
N SER A 290 7.69 -13.20 -25.44
CA SER A 290 7.20 -14.53 -25.83
C SER A 290 6.47 -14.47 -27.16
N SER A 291 6.73 -15.45 -28.03
CA SER A 291 5.92 -15.66 -29.23
C SER A 291 4.57 -16.28 -28.86
N SER A 292 3.58 -16.19 -29.76
CA SER A 292 2.31 -16.89 -29.58
C SER A 292 2.48 -18.42 -29.49
N ARG A 293 3.56 -18.97 -30.07
CA ARG A 293 3.89 -20.40 -29.97
C ARG A 293 4.38 -20.76 -28.57
N ASP A 294 5.22 -19.91 -27.97
CA ASP A 294 5.74 -20.11 -26.61
C ASP A 294 4.60 -20.10 -25.59
N ASP A 295 3.66 -19.16 -25.76
CA ASP A 295 2.47 -19.07 -24.92
C ASP A 295 1.59 -20.32 -25.02
N ALA A 296 1.35 -20.80 -26.25
CA ALA A 296 0.58 -22.01 -26.47
C ALA A 296 1.27 -23.24 -25.87
N ALA A 297 2.60 -23.34 -25.97
CA ALA A 297 3.36 -24.44 -25.39
C ALA A 297 3.34 -24.42 -23.85
N ALA A 298 3.54 -23.25 -23.25
CA ALA A 298 3.57 -23.10 -21.80
C ALA A 298 2.17 -23.15 -21.14
N ALA A 299 1.11 -22.99 -21.92
CA ALA A 299 -0.27 -23.26 -21.50
C ALA A 299 -0.56 -24.75 -21.32
N GLN A 300 0.21 -25.65 -21.96
CA GLN A 300 -0.02 -27.09 -21.87
C GLN A 300 0.34 -27.64 -20.47
N PRO A 301 -0.37 -28.68 -20.01
CA PRO A 301 -0.02 -29.35 -18.77
C PRO A 301 1.39 -29.96 -18.84
N PRO A 302 2.16 -29.97 -17.74
CA PRO A 302 3.51 -30.54 -17.73
C PRO A 302 3.49 -32.02 -18.13
N LYS A 303 4.38 -32.41 -19.05
CA LYS A 303 4.56 -33.80 -19.48
C LYS A 303 5.03 -34.63 -18.27
N ARG A 304 4.19 -35.54 -17.78
CA ARG A 304 4.58 -36.48 -16.71
C ARG A 304 5.39 -37.62 -17.32
N LEU A 305 6.68 -37.75 -16.96
CA LEU A 305 7.48 -38.93 -17.30
C LEU A 305 7.03 -40.12 -16.44
N GLY A 306 6.41 -41.14 -17.06
CA GLY A 306 6.05 -42.40 -16.40
C GLY A 306 5.45 -43.42 -17.37
N LEU A 307 5.82 -44.70 -17.20
CA LEU A 307 5.55 -45.84 -18.12
C LEU A 307 4.08 -46.28 -18.28
N PHE A 308 3.12 -45.65 -17.57
CA PHE A 308 1.72 -46.07 -17.63
C PHE A 308 0.84 -44.98 -18.26
N ARG A 309 0.08 -45.38 -19.30
CA ARG A 309 -0.94 -44.59 -20.01
C ARG A 309 -1.97 -44.06 -19.00
N ARG A 310 -1.73 -42.89 -18.41
CA ARG A 310 -2.67 -42.23 -17.50
C ARG A 310 -3.56 -41.27 -18.27
N LYS A 311 -4.83 -41.21 -17.85
CA LYS A 311 -5.87 -40.31 -18.39
C LYS A 311 -5.34 -38.87 -18.49
N PRO A 312 -5.78 -38.10 -19.50
CA PRO A 312 -5.41 -36.70 -19.62
C PRO A 312 -5.77 -35.94 -18.32
N PRO A 313 -4.96 -34.94 -17.92
CA PRO A 313 -5.25 -34.16 -16.74
C PRO A 313 -6.62 -33.49 -16.88
N PRO A 314 -7.40 -33.38 -15.79
CA PRO A 314 -8.71 -32.75 -15.84
C PRO A 314 -8.59 -31.29 -16.29
N PRO A 315 -9.63 -30.73 -16.94
CA PRO A 315 -9.65 -29.33 -17.31
C PRO A 315 -9.57 -28.43 -16.07
N LEU A 316 -9.15 -27.17 -16.28
CA LEU A 316 -9.07 -26.19 -15.19
C LEU A 316 -10.47 -25.88 -14.64
N ALA A 317 -11.49 -25.84 -15.49
CA ALA A 317 -12.87 -25.66 -15.09
C ALA A 317 -13.74 -26.83 -15.57
N ASP A 318 -14.62 -27.30 -14.71
CA ASP A 318 -15.54 -28.40 -14.98
C ASP A 318 -16.82 -28.23 -14.15
N THR A 319 -17.96 -28.04 -14.81
CA THR A 319 -19.30 -27.93 -14.20
C THR A 319 -19.40 -26.92 -13.05
N ASN A 320 -19.01 -27.31 -11.83
CA ASN A 320 -19.02 -26.51 -10.61
C ASN A 320 -17.68 -26.57 -9.84
N VAL A 321 -16.60 -26.95 -10.52
CA VAL A 321 -15.25 -27.10 -9.99
C VAL A 321 -14.29 -26.26 -10.81
N LEU A 322 -13.44 -25.50 -10.12
CA LEU A 322 -12.34 -24.74 -10.72
C LEU A 322 -11.04 -25.12 -10.01
N ARG A 323 -9.99 -25.43 -10.76
CA ARG A 323 -8.76 -26.03 -10.21
C ARG A 323 -7.53 -25.70 -11.03
N ASN A 324 -6.38 -25.83 -10.40
CA ASN A 324 -5.08 -25.89 -11.06
C ASN A 324 -4.17 -26.87 -10.32
N GLU A 325 -2.84 -26.74 -10.41
CA GLU A 325 -1.91 -27.63 -9.71
C GLU A 325 -1.74 -27.35 -8.20
N PHE A 326 -2.30 -26.26 -7.68
CA PHE A 326 -2.15 -25.86 -6.28
C PHE A 326 -3.39 -26.10 -5.43
N PHE A 327 -4.58 -25.91 -6.01
CA PHE A 327 -5.85 -25.96 -5.27
C PHE A 327 -7.04 -26.35 -6.15
N GLU A 328 -8.14 -26.67 -5.47
CA GLU A 328 -9.46 -26.92 -6.05
C GLU A 328 -10.51 -26.04 -5.34
N ILE A 329 -11.44 -25.50 -6.12
CA ILE A 329 -12.53 -24.63 -5.71
C ILE A 329 -13.84 -25.34 -6.06
N GLN A 330 -14.69 -25.53 -5.08
CA GLN A 330 -16.03 -26.09 -5.26
C GLN A 330 -17.07 -24.98 -5.15
N PHE A 331 -17.92 -24.87 -6.17
CA PHE A 331 -19.06 -23.98 -6.18
C PHE A 331 -20.32 -24.72 -5.75
N ASP A 332 -21.21 -24.00 -5.08
CA ASP A 332 -22.57 -24.45 -4.80
C ASP A 332 -23.49 -24.02 -5.96
N PRO A 333 -24.11 -24.94 -6.72
CA PRO A 333 -24.95 -24.59 -7.86
C PRO A 333 -26.20 -23.77 -7.51
N ALA A 334 -26.75 -23.93 -6.28
CA ALA A 334 -27.98 -23.25 -5.88
C ALA A 334 -27.73 -21.80 -5.45
N THR A 335 -26.56 -21.51 -4.89
CA THR A 335 -26.23 -20.17 -4.38
C THR A 335 -25.20 -19.44 -5.24
N GLY A 336 -24.41 -20.16 -6.04
CA GLY A 336 -23.27 -19.62 -6.79
C GLY A 336 -22.07 -19.27 -5.90
N ALA A 337 -22.17 -19.52 -4.59
CA ALA A 337 -21.10 -19.26 -3.63
C ALA A 337 -19.95 -20.27 -3.79
N ILE A 338 -18.75 -19.84 -3.39
CA ILE A 338 -17.62 -20.77 -3.21
C ILE A 338 -17.86 -21.52 -1.90
N ARG A 339 -18.24 -22.79 -2.01
CA ARG A 339 -18.46 -23.69 -0.88
C ARG A 339 -17.16 -24.02 -0.16
N SER A 340 -16.09 -24.26 -0.91
CA SER A 340 -14.79 -24.59 -0.35
C SER A 340 -13.65 -24.31 -1.33
N ILE A 341 -12.53 -23.84 -0.78
CA ILE A 341 -11.22 -23.82 -1.42
C ILE A 341 -10.32 -24.77 -0.63
N SER A 342 -9.78 -25.79 -1.29
CA SER A 342 -8.92 -26.81 -0.67
C SER A 342 -7.60 -26.93 -1.43
N ASP A 343 -6.50 -27.15 -0.73
CA ASP A 343 -5.21 -27.49 -1.35
C ASP A 343 -5.01 -29.01 -1.41
N TYR A 344 -4.13 -29.47 -2.30
CA TYR A 344 -3.90 -30.90 -2.49
C TYR A 344 -3.09 -31.58 -1.39
N ARG A 345 -2.38 -30.82 -0.53
CA ARG A 345 -1.55 -31.38 0.56
C ARG A 345 -2.41 -31.72 1.77
N HIS A 346 -3.29 -30.81 2.19
CA HIS A 346 -4.10 -30.99 3.39
C HIS A 346 -5.52 -31.48 3.08
N ARG A 347 -6.06 -31.19 1.89
CA ARG A 347 -7.41 -31.56 1.41
C ARG A 347 -8.60 -31.05 2.24
N ASP A 348 -8.36 -30.43 3.39
CA ASP A 348 -9.38 -29.76 4.18
C ASP A 348 -9.77 -28.40 3.58
N PRO A 349 -11.06 -28.00 3.63
CA PRO A 349 -11.50 -26.67 3.23
C PRO A 349 -10.82 -25.56 4.03
N ARG A 350 -10.05 -24.71 3.34
CA ARG A 350 -9.37 -23.55 3.93
C ARG A 350 -10.30 -22.36 4.08
N LEU A 351 -11.15 -22.14 3.08
CA LEU A 351 -11.95 -20.93 2.95
C LEU A 351 -13.24 -21.21 2.18
N ALA A 352 -14.33 -20.61 2.60
CA ALA A 352 -15.58 -20.47 1.86
C ALA A 352 -15.83 -18.97 1.61
N GLN A 353 -16.55 -18.65 0.53
CA GLN A 353 -16.87 -17.28 0.17
C GLN A 353 -18.29 -17.14 -0.37
N ARG A 354 -18.98 -16.06 0.02
CA ARG A 354 -20.25 -15.63 -0.57
C ARG A 354 -20.34 -14.11 -0.66
N ILE A 355 -21.32 -13.59 -1.40
CA ILE A 355 -21.65 -12.17 -1.45
C ILE A 355 -22.92 -11.94 -0.64
N ALA A 356 -23.00 -10.83 0.10
CA ALA A 356 -24.23 -10.47 0.81
C ALA A 356 -24.35 -8.96 1.07
N LEU A 357 -25.59 -8.49 1.23
CA LEU A 357 -25.92 -7.24 1.90
C LEU A 357 -26.06 -7.50 3.40
N ARG A 358 -25.37 -6.72 4.24
CA ARG A 358 -25.68 -6.59 5.65
C ARG A 358 -26.67 -5.45 5.86
N LEU A 359 -27.68 -5.70 6.68
CA LEU A 359 -28.62 -4.69 7.18
C LEU A 359 -28.49 -4.57 8.69
N PRO A 360 -28.91 -3.44 9.30
CA PRO A 360 -28.94 -3.32 10.74
C PRO A 360 -29.87 -4.38 11.34
N GLY A 361 -29.37 -5.07 12.35
CA GLY A 361 -30.11 -6.10 13.04
C GLY A 361 -31.10 -5.56 14.07
N LYS A 362 -32.11 -6.36 14.39
CA LYS A 362 -32.86 -6.20 15.65
C LYS A 362 -31.95 -6.58 16.83
N ARG A 363 -32.00 -5.83 17.93
CA ARG A 363 -31.22 -6.14 19.15
C ARG A 363 -31.46 -7.60 19.58
N GLY A 364 -30.37 -8.35 19.81
CA GLY A 364 -30.42 -9.74 20.29
C GLY A 364 -30.51 -10.82 19.21
N ALA A 365 -30.63 -10.46 17.93
CA ALA A 365 -30.58 -11.43 16.83
C ALA A 365 -29.15 -11.93 16.57
N ASN A 366 -29.04 -13.17 16.08
CA ASN A 366 -27.78 -13.74 15.60
C ASN A 366 -27.23 -12.89 14.44
N ASP A 367 -25.93 -12.64 14.42
CA ASP A 367 -25.26 -11.83 13.40
C ASP A 367 -25.55 -12.29 11.96
N GLU A 368 -25.81 -13.58 11.75
CA GLU A 368 -26.16 -14.13 10.43
C GLU A 368 -27.56 -13.72 9.94
N ALA A 369 -28.50 -13.46 10.85
CA ALA A 369 -29.85 -13.01 10.50
C ALA A 369 -29.86 -11.60 9.90
N HIS A 370 -28.74 -10.89 9.96
CA HIS A 370 -28.59 -9.53 9.45
C HIS A 370 -28.16 -9.51 7.97
N TYR A 371 -28.00 -10.67 7.34
CA TYR A 371 -27.51 -10.77 5.97
C TYR A 371 -28.56 -11.28 5.01
N SER A 372 -28.49 -10.76 3.77
CA SER A 372 -29.18 -11.32 2.63
C SER A 372 -28.76 -12.76 2.34
N LEU A 373 -29.63 -13.48 1.66
CA LEU A 373 -29.35 -14.77 1.04
C LEU A 373 -28.85 -14.56 -0.39
N MET A 374 -27.92 -15.40 -0.82
CA MET A 374 -27.36 -15.42 -2.17
C MET A 374 -27.96 -16.61 -2.92
N ALA A 375 -28.63 -16.36 -4.04
CA ALA A 375 -29.27 -17.37 -4.86
C ALA A 375 -28.75 -17.27 -6.29
N ALA A 376 -28.20 -18.35 -6.84
CA ALA A 376 -27.73 -18.37 -8.22
C ALA A 376 -28.89 -18.70 -9.16
N ASP A 377 -29.00 -17.90 -10.21
CA ASP A 377 -29.84 -18.22 -11.36
C ASP A 377 -29.05 -19.06 -12.38
N ARG A 378 -27.72 -18.90 -12.42
CA ARG A 378 -26.82 -19.67 -13.28
C ARG A 378 -25.39 -19.80 -12.74
N LEU A 379 -24.74 -20.89 -13.15
CA LEU A 379 -23.33 -21.18 -12.93
C LEU A 379 -22.74 -21.76 -14.23
N GLU A 380 -21.87 -21.02 -14.90
CA GLU A 380 -21.40 -21.32 -16.25
C GLU A 380 -19.87 -21.41 -16.31
N VAL A 381 -19.36 -22.46 -16.95
CA VAL A 381 -17.94 -22.54 -17.34
C VAL A 381 -17.73 -21.71 -18.60
N VAL A 382 -16.99 -20.60 -18.49
CA VAL A 382 -16.69 -19.71 -19.63
C VAL A 382 -15.40 -20.11 -20.32
N SER A 383 -14.42 -20.61 -19.56
CA SER A 383 -13.17 -21.15 -20.11
C SER A 383 -12.69 -22.36 -19.31
N ALA A 384 -12.43 -23.46 -20.00
CA ALA A 384 -11.94 -24.70 -19.38
C ALA A 384 -10.40 -24.85 -19.39
N GLY A 385 -9.68 -23.91 -20.03
CA GLY A 385 -8.22 -23.95 -20.16
C GLY A 385 -7.72 -23.90 -21.61
N PRO A 386 -6.44 -24.24 -21.87
CA PRO A 386 -5.51 -24.86 -20.92
C PRO A 386 -4.72 -23.89 -20.02
N ALA A 387 -4.69 -22.59 -20.32
CA ALA A 387 -3.97 -21.57 -19.53
C ALA A 387 -4.83 -20.92 -18.42
N LEU A 388 -6.11 -20.68 -18.71
CA LEU A 388 -7.06 -19.97 -17.86
C LEU A 388 -8.32 -20.81 -17.70
N GLY A 389 -8.67 -21.12 -16.45
CA GLY A 389 -10.00 -21.61 -16.07
C GLY A 389 -10.85 -20.43 -15.62
N GLU A 390 -12.10 -20.37 -16.05
CA GLU A 390 -13.04 -19.31 -15.68
C GLU A 390 -14.45 -19.88 -15.48
N ILE A 391 -15.05 -19.58 -14.33
CA ILE A 391 -16.45 -19.85 -14.01
C ILE A 391 -17.14 -18.53 -13.67
N VAL A 392 -18.34 -18.33 -14.22
CA VAL A 392 -19.22 -17.20 -13.91
C VAL A 392 -20.45 -17.70 -13.15
N ALA A 393 -20.64 -17.19 -11.94
CA ALA A 393 -21.87 -17.33 -11.18
C ALA A 393 -22.68 -16.03 -11.30
N ALA A 394 -23.96 -16.11 -11.62
CA ALA A 394 -24.84 -14.94 -11.62
C ALA A 394 -26.20 -15.27 -10.99
N GLY A 395 -26.77 -14.29 -10.31
CA GLY A 395 -28.06 -14.45 -9.64
C GLY A 395 -28.44 -13.24 -8.81
N ARG A 396 -29.13 -13.48 -7.70
CA ARG A 396 -29.80 -12.46 -6.90
C ARG A 396 -29.39 -12.53 -5.43
N LEU A 397 -29.31 -11.37 -4.80
CA LEU A 397 -29.32 -11.23 -3.35
C LEU A 397 -30.76 -10.92 -2.92
N VAL A 398 -31.29 -11.69 -1.97
CA VAL A 398 -32.66 -11.54 -1.45
C VAL A 398 -32.67 -11.43 0.06
N ASP A 399 -33.66 -10.75 0.63
CA ASP A 399 -33.88 -10.75 2.08
C ASP A 399 -34.62 -12.01 2.56
N GLY A 400 -34.95 -12.05 3.85
CA GLY A 400 -35.66 -13.18 4.46
C GLY A 400 -37.10 -13.37 3.96
N ASP A 401 -37.69 -12.33 3.37
CA ASP A 401 -39.04 -12.36 2.79
C ASP A 401 -39.00 -12.68 1.28
N GLY A 402 -37.79 -12.87 0.72
CA GLY A 402 -37.57 -13.16 -0.69
C GLY A 402 -37.57 -11.93 -1.60
N CYS A 403 -37.61 -10.71 -1.03
CA CYS A 403 -37.51 -9.48 -1.82
C CYS A 403 -36.08 -9.33 -2.35
N ARG A 404 -35.96 -8.96 -3.63
CA ARG A 404 -34.65 -8.73 -4.26
C ARG A 404 -34.01 -7.45 -3.76
N LEU A 405 -32.70 -7.54 -3.49
CA LEU A 405 -31.87 -6.46 -2.97
C LEU A 405 -30.81 -6.01 -3.99
N ALA A 406 -30.28 -6.95 -4.77
CA ALA A 406 -29.33 -6.69 -5.84
C ALA A 406 -29.24 -7.91 -6.78
N ASP A 407 -28.87 -7.68 -8.03
CA ASP A 407 -28.32 -8.74 -8.90
C ASP A 407 -26.80 -8.81 -8.69
N PHE A 408 -26.23 -10.01 -8.75
CA PHE A 408 -24.78 -10.22 -8.69
C PHE A 408 -24.27 -11.01 -9.88
N LYS A 409 -23.03 -10.72 -10.27
CA LYS A 409 -22.23 -11.55 -11.18
C LYS A 409 -20.82 -11.67 -10.62
N GLN A 410 -20.39 -12.90 -10.36
CA GLN A 410 -19.04 -13.22 -9.89
C GLN A 410 -18.32 -14.05 -10.95
N THR A 411 -17.26 -13.48 -11.53
CA THR A 411 -16.32 -14.20 -12.38
C THR A 411 -15.15 -14.67 -11.53
N THR A 412 -14.92 -15.97 -11.46
CA THR A 412 -13.79 -16.58 -10.73
C THR A 412 -12.79 -17.13 -11.73
N ARG A 413 -11.54 -16.67 -11.66
CA ARG A 413 -10.46 -17.04 -12.57
C ARG A 413 -9.32 -17.76 -11.85
N VAL A 414 -8.81 -18.81 -12.48
CA VAL A 414 -7.57 -19.49 -12.07
C VAL A 414 -6.67 -19.66 -13.25
N ARG A 415 -5.36 -19.49 -13.04
CA ARG A 415 -4.35 -19.65 -14.09
C ARG A 415 -3.42 -20.80 -13.75
N ARG A 416 -2.96 -21.50 -14.78
CA ARG A 416 -1.84 -22.44 -14.65
C ARG A 416 -0.59 -21.69 -14.19
N GLY A 417 0.17 -22.25 -13.28
CA GLY A 417 1.37 -21.66 -12.69
C GLY A 417 1.10 -20.64 -11.57
N SER A 418 -0.16 -20.31 -11.29
CA SER A 418 -0.52 -19.26 -10.32
C SER A 418 -1.12 -19.82 -9.04
N ARG A 419 -0.67 -19.31 -7.89
CA ARG A 419 -1.27 -19.59 -6.57
C ARG A 419 -2.43 -18.64 -6.22
N VAL A 420 -2.83 -17.78 -7.15
CA VAL A 420 -3.84 -16.75 -6.93
C VAL A 420 -5.13 -17.10 -7.68
N ILE A 421 -6.23 -17.08 -6.94
CA ILE A 421 -7.61 -17.10 -7.43
C ILE A 421 -8.06 -15.65 -7.57
N GLU A 422 -8.53 -15.24 -8.73
CA GLU A 422 -9.01 -13.88 -8.96
C GLU A 422 -10.55 -13.87 -8.96
N LEU A 423 -11.13 -12.95 -8.19
CA LEU A 423 -12.56 -12.69 -8.11
C LEU A 423 -12.86 -11.33 -8.74
N LEU A 424 -13.71 -11.31 -9.77
CA LEU A 424 -14.33 -10.10 -10.28
C LEU A 424 -15.81 -10.13 -9.93
N ILE A 425 -16.26 -9.16 -9.15
CA ILE A 425 -17.61 -9.09 -8.62
C ILE A 425 -18.29 -7.85 -9.20
N GLU A 426 -19.43 -8.04 -9.84
CA GLU A 426 -20.32 -6.98 -10.31
C GLU A 426 -21.63 -7.04 -9.50
N LEU A 427 -22.16 -5.89 -9.08
CA LEU A 427 -23.40 -5.76 -8.33
C LEU A 427 -24.30 -4.72 -8.98
N ASP A 428 -25.54 -5.08 -9.30
CA ASP A 428 -26.58 -4.12 -9.65
C ASP A 428 -27.52 -3.96 -8.46
N VAL A 429 -27.56 -2.77 -7.86
CA VAL A 429 -28.07 -2.56 -6.50
C VAL A 429 -29.47 -1.95 -6.54
N ASP A 430 -30.46 -2.71 -6.06
CA ASP A 430 -31.83 -2.21 -5.86
C ASP A 430 -31.96 -1.48 -4.50
N ARG A 431 -31.38 -2.05 -3.44
CA ARG A 431 -31.41 -1.48 -2.08
C ARG A 431 -30.07 -0.87 -1.68
N LEU A 432 -30.03 0.45 -1.49
CA LEU A 432 -28.85 1.14 -0.99
C LEU A 432 -28.59 0.86 0.50
N PRO A 433 -27.30 0.76 0.92
CA PRO A 433 -26.96 0.66 2.34
C PRO A 433 -27.39 1.88 3.16
N GLU A 434 -27.58 1.67 4.46
CA GLU A 434 -27.87 2.73 5.42
C GLU A 434 -26.62 3.55 5.81
N ARG A 435 -26.83 4.62 6.59
CA ARG A 435 -25.79 5.62 6.89
C ARG A 435 -24.61 5.10 7.69
N ASN A 436 -24.80 4.11 8.57
CA ASN A 436 -23.68 3.56 9.35
C ASN A 436 -22.95 2.49 8.51
N PRO A 437 -21.75 2.81 7.97
CA PRO A 437 -21.05 1.95 7.02
C PRO A 437 -20.52 0.68 7.68
N TRP A 438 -20.48 0.62 9.02
CA TRP A 438 -20.06 -0.58 9.74
C TRP A 438 -21.20 -1.53 10.01
N ASP A 439 -22.47 -1.13 9.87
CA ASP A 439 -23.63 -1.98 10.16
C ASP A 439 -24.55 -2.22 8.96
N SER A 440 -24.42 -1.43 7.89
CA SER A 440 -25.09 -1.68 6.62
C SER A 440 -24.16 -1.49 5.43
N TYR A 441 -23.95 -2.55 4.64
CA TYR A 441 -23.02 -2.59 3.50
C TYR A 441 -23.19 -3.86 2.65
N TYR A 442 -22.87 -3.79 1.36
CA TYR A 442 -22.57 -5.00 0.58
C TYR A 442 -21.13 -5.43 0.83
N ALA A 443 -20.91 -6.74 0.98
CA ALA A 443 -19.60 -7.31 1.19
C ALA A 443 -19.41 -8.63 0.44
N VAL A 444 -18.14 -8.93 0.17
CA VAL A 444 -17.68 -10.30 -0.02
C VAL A 444 -17.31 -10.86 1.35
N ARG A 445 -17.96 -11.97 1.74
CA ARG A 445 -17.85 -12.60 3.05
C ARG A 445 -17.01 -13.86 2.93
N PHE A 446 -16.02 -13.99 3.78
CA PHE A 446 -15.13 -15.14 3.88
C PHE A 446 -15.35 -15.85 5.20
N ALA A 447 -15.34 -17.18 5.18
CA ALA A 447 -15.44 -18.01 6.38
C ALA A 447 -14.43 -19.16 6.32
N TRP A 448 -13.86 -19.52 7.47
CA TRP A 448 -12.95 -20.65 7.62
C TRP A 448 -13.30 -21.47 8.87
N LYS A 449 -12.87 -22.74 8.90
CA LYS A 449 -13.21 -23.68 9.98
C LYS A 449 -12.29 -23.56 11.19
N ASP A 450 -11.01 -23.30 10.96
CA ASP A 450 -9.96 -23.32 12.00
C ASP A 450 -9.96 -22.01 12.82
N GLU A 451 -10.42 -22.07 14.07
CA GLU A 451 -10.44 -20.91 14.98
C GLU A 451 -9.05 -20.45 15.43
N THR A 452 -8.01 -21.27 15.21
CA THR A 452 -6.63 -21.01 15.65
C THR A 452 -5.82 -20.19 14.64
N LEU A 453 -6.41 -19.81 13.50
CA LEU A 453 -5.71 -18.98 12.51
C LEU A 453 -5.41 -17.59 13.07
N ASN A 454 -4.13 -17.23 13.02
CA ASN A 454 -3.68 -15.88 13.32
C ASN A 454 -3.97 -14.99 12.12
N CYS A 455 -4.55 -13.82 12.37
CA CYS A 455 -4.83 -12.82 11.33
C CYS A 455 -3.71 -11.78 11.32
N TYR A 456 -3.21 -11.50 10.11
CA TYR A 456 -2.26 -10.44 9.83
C TYR A 456 -2.88 -9.47 8.82
N ARG A 457 -2.45 -8.21 8.86
CA ARG A 457 -2.90 -7.18 7.94
C ARG A 457 -1.74 -6.35 7.44
N SER A 458 -1.96 -5.69 6.32
CA SER A 458 -1.09 -4.63 5.83
C SER A 458 -1.31 -3.33 6.60
N ALA A 459 -0.24 -2.71 7.09
CA ALA A 459 -0.25 -1.38 7.71
C ALA A 459 0.98 -0.60 7.27
N ASN A 460 0.82 0.45 6.46
CA ASN A 460 1.96 1.19 5.88
C ASN A 460 3.01 0.29 5.21
N MET A 461 2.52 -0.69 4.45
CA MET A 461 3.30 -1.76 3.83
C MET A 461 4.02 -2.76 4.79
N ALA A 462 3.88 -2.60 6.10
CA ALA A 462 4.30 -3.62 7.07
C ALA A 462 3.25 -4.71 7.22
N ASN A 463 3.72 -5.93 7.48
CA ASN A 463 2.93 -7.11 7.76
C ASN A 463 2.79 -7.31 9.27
N VAL A 464 1.63 -6.98 9.83
CA VAL A 464 1.45 -6.89 11.29
C VAL A 464 0.30 -7.80 11.77
N PRO A 465 0.43 -8.45 12.94
CA PRO A 465 -0.66 -9.21 13.53
C PRO A 465 -1.83 -8.27 13.90
N THR A 466 -3.05 -8.79 13.85
CA THR A 466 -4.25 -8.03 14.22
C THR A 466 -5.33 -8.89 14.85
N GLU A 467 -5.99 -8.32 15.86
CA GLU A 467 -7.14 -8.93 16.54
C GLU A 467 -8.40 -8.08 16.39
N ARG A 468 -8.29 -6.94 15.71
CA ARG A 468 -9.40 -6.00 15.52
C ARG A 468 -10.61 -6.64 14.83
N ALA A 469 -11.78 -6.22 15.30
CA ALA A 469 -13.05 -6.49 14.63
C ALA A 469 -13.26 -5.60 13.40
N ARG A 470 -12.69 -4.39 13.37
CA ARG A 470 -12.78 -3.46 12.24
C ARG A 470 -11.36 -3.07 11.86
N LEU A 471 -10.92 -3.44 10.67
CA LEU A 471 -9.54 -3.23 10.24
C LEU A 471 -9.49 -2.51 8.89
N GLU A 472 -8.42 -1.73 8.74
CA GLU A 472 -8.00 -1.07 7.52
C GLU A 472 -6.80 -1.84 6.97
N SER A 473 -6.92 -2.41 5.78
CA SER A 473 -5.87 -3.23 5.15
C SER A 473 -5.96 -3.29 3.62
N PRO A 474 -5.63 -2.18 2.93
CA PRO A 474 -5.84 -2.05 1.49
C PRO A 474 -4.99 -3.00 0.62
N LEU A 475 -3.89 -3.56 1.13
CA LEU A 475 -2.99 -4.39 0.33
C LEU A 475 -3.33 -5.88 0.49
N PHE A 476 -3.35 -6.38 1.73
CA PHE A 476 -3.71 -7.76 2.01
C PHE A 476 -4.28 -7.99 3.40
N VAL A 477 -5.06 -9.05 3.58
CA VAL A 477 -5.34 -9.68 4.88
C VAL A 477 -4.85 -11.11 4.80
N ASP A 478 -4.20 -11.60 5.85
CA ASP A 478 -3.44 -12.84 5.75
C ASP A 478 -3.67 -13.76 6.95
N LEU A 479 -4.23 -14.93 6.67
CA LEU A 479 -4.60 -15.93 7.66
C LEU A 479 -3.51 -17.01 7.73
N ARG A 480 -2.92 -17.18 8.91
CA ARG A 480 -1.76 -18.06 9.11
C ARG A 480 -1.98 -19.14 10.15
N ARG A 481 -1.44 -20.31 9.84
CA ARG A 481 -1.02 -21.36 10.77
C ARG A 481 0.37 -21.84 10.35
N GLU A 482 1.06 -22.57 11.22
CA GLU A 482 2.45 -23.03 11.05
C GLU A 482 2.83 -23.46 9.61
N ARG A 483 1.99 -24.24 8.91
CA ARG A 483 2.24 -24.73 7.54
C ARG A 483 1.22 -24.31 6.49
N MET A 484 0.29 -23.43 6.85
CA MET A 484 -0.84 -23.06 5.99
C MET A 484 -0.99 -21.55 5.95
N ARG A 485 -1.06 -20.99 4.74
CA ARG A 485 -1.33 -19.58 4.54
C ARG A 485 -2.42 -19.34 3.52
N THR A 486 -3.38 -18.49 3.87
CA THR A 486 -4.42 -18.00 2.96
C THR A 486 -4.40 -16.48 3.00
N THR A 487 -3.99 -15.87 1.89
CA THR A 487 -3.83 -14.41 1.79
C THR A 487 -4.94 -13.83 0.91
N LEU A 488 -5.74 -12.92 1.45
CA LEU A 488 -6.65 -12.10 0.67
C LEU A 488 -5.85 -10.92 0.09
N LEU A 489 -5.82 -10.80 -1.24
CA LEU A 489 -5.22 -9.67 -1.96
C LEU A 489 -6.33 -8.65 -2.20
N CYS A 490 -6.29 -7.53 -1.49
CA CYS A 490 -7.43 -6.62 -1.39
C CYS A 490 -7.56 -5.67 -2.59
N GLY A 491 -6.52 -5.54 -3.42
CA GLY A 491 -6.57 -4.70 -4.62
C GLY A 491 -6.84 -3.21 -4.34
N GLY A 492 -6.55 -2.74 -3.13
CA GLY A 492 -6.85 -1.39 -2.66
C GLY A 492 -8.15 -1.24 -1.85
N LEU A 493 -8.97 -2.29 -1.72
CA LEU A 493 -10.16 -2.28 -0.85
C LEU A 493 -9.72 -2.26 0.62
N PRO A 494 -9.96 -1.17 1.36
CA PRO A 494 -9.29 -1.00 2.65
C PRO A 494 -10.07 -1.56 3.82
N TYR A 495 -11.40 -1.63 3.77
CA TYR A 495 -12.20 -1.85 4.97
C TYR A 495 -12.68 -3.29 5.10
N HIS A 496 -12.37 -3.90 6.24
CA HIS A 496 -12.81 -5.24 6.57
C HIS A 496 -13.41 -5.30 7.98
N ARG A 497 -14.41 -6.17 8.15
CA ARG A 497 -15.04 -6.45 9.44
C ARG A 497 -14.89 -7.94 9.78
N ARG A 498 -14.19 -8.22 10.87
CA ARG A 498 -14.04 -9.58 11.44
C ARG A 498 -15.20 -9.87 12.37
N PHE A 499 -15.76 -11.08 12.27
CA PHE A 499 -16.82 -11.58 13.13
C PHE A 499 -16.34 -12.85 13.84
N GLY A 500 -16.22 -12.78 15.16
CA GLY A 500 -15.59 -13.84 15.94
C GLY A 500 -14.18 -14.15 15.44
N THR A 501 -13.82 -15.44 15.44
CA THR A 501 -12.49 -15.93 15.04
C THR A 501 -12.45 -16.52 13.62
N ARG A 502 -13.59 -16.61 12.93
CA ARG A 502 -13.76 -17.46 11.74
C ARG A 502 -14.31 -16.79 10.49
N LYS A 503 -14.62 -15.49 10.58
CA LYS A 503 -15.32 -14.80 9.50
C LYS A 503 -14.74 -13.41 9.29
N LEU A 504 -14.65 -13.03 8.02
CA LEU A 504 -14.20 -11.71 7.60
C LEU A 504 -15.05 -11.24 6.43
N ASP A 505 -15.62 -10.06 6.57
CA ASP A 505 -16.29 -9.35 5.49
C ASP A 505 -15.33 -8.30 4.94
N THR A 506 -15.17 -8.26 3.61
CA THR A 506 -14.55 -7.12 2.92
C THR A 506 -15.65 -6.28 2.32
N LEU A 507 -15.73 -5.02 2.72
CA LEU A 507 -16.78 -4.10 2.30
C LEU A 507 -16.58 -3.71 0.83
N LEU A 508 -17.67 -3.77 0.06
CA LEU A 508 -17.71 -3.42 -1.37
C LEU A 508 -18.50 -2.14 -1.61
N ILE A 509 -19.72 -2.04 -1.05
CA ILE A 509 -20.60 -0.87 -1.23
C ILE A 509 -21.13 -0.43 0.13
N VAL A 510 -20.91 0.83 0.47
CA VAL A 510 -21.54 1.57 1.59
C VAL A 510 -22.34 2.74 1.03
N ARG A 511 -23.07 3.45 1.89
CA ARG A 511 -23.74 4.69 1.49
C ARG A 511 -22.74 5.67 0.83
N GLY A 512 -23.07 6.16 -0.36
CA GLY A 512 -22.22 7.07 -1.16
C GLY A 512 -21.31 6.38 -2.19
N GLU A 513 -21.14 5.05 -2.11
CA GLU A 513 -20.30 4.32 -3.06
C GLU A 513 -20.97 4.22 -4.44
N THR A 514 -20.28 4.68 -5.49
CA THR A 514 -20.80 4.63 -6.87
C THR A 514 -20.27 3.45 -7.66
N ALA A 515 -19.13 2.85 -7.27
CA ALA A 515 -18.60 1.68 -7.93
C ALA A 515 -19.55 0.48 -7.80
N ARG A 516 -19.63 -0.32 -8.87
CA ARG A 516 -20.43 -1.54 -8.96
C ARG A 516 -19.60 -2.77 -9.35
N SER A 517 -18.30 -2.59 -9.56
CA SER A 517 -17.38 -3.64 -9.97
C SER A 517 -16.15 -3.65 -9.07
N PHE A 518 -15.79 -4.83 -8.57
CA PHE A 518 -14.74 -5.00 -7.56
C PHE A 518 -13.84 -6.17 -7.93
N ARG A 519 -12.56 -6.06 -7.60
CA ARG A 519 -11.56 -7.10 -7.87
C ARG A 519 -10.82 -7.46 -6.60
N LEU A 520 -10.79 -8.75 -6.26
CA LEU A 520 -10.04 -9.31 -5.13
C LEU A 520 -9.29 -10.56 -5.55
N GLY A 521 -8.22 -10.88 -4.82
CA GLY A 521 -7.48 -12.13 -5.00
C GLY A 521 -7.52 -12.98 -3.74
N ILE A 522 -7.44 -14.30 -3.90
CA ILE A 522 -7.19 -15.25 -2.82
C ILE A 522 -5.92 -16.04 -3.18
N GLY A 523 -4.86 -15.82 -2.42
CA GLY A 523 -3.58 -16.49 -2.55
C GLY A 523 -3.47 -17.71 -1.63
N ILE A 524 -3.05 -18.84 -2.18
CA ILE A 524 -2.80 -20.08 -1.44
C ILE A 524 -1.30 -20.28 -1.26
N ASP A 525 -0.83 -20.32 0.00
CA ASP A 525 0.57 -20.55 0.37
C ASP A 525 1.55 -19.58 -0.31
N LEU A 526 1.19 -18.29 -0.37
CA LEU A 526 2.07 -17.23 -0.85
C LEU A 526 3.19 -16.98 0.18
N PRO A 527 4.49 -17.09 -0.17
CA PRO A 527 5.57 -16.94 0.80
C PRO A 527 5.66 -15.53 1.41
N HIS A 528 5.42 -14.51 0.59
CA HIS A 528 5.45 -13.11 1.02
C HIS A 528 4.17 -12.41 0.53
N PRO A 529 3.36 -11.84 1.43
CA PRO A 529 2.05 -11.30 1.09
C PRO A 529 2.20 -9.94 0.42
N MET A 530 3.23 -9.17 0.78
CA MET A 530 3.43 -7.83 0.27
C MET A 530 3.79 -7.80 -1.22
N PRO A 531 4.81 -8.53 -1.71
CA PRO A 531 5.06 -8.62 -3.15
C PRO A 531 3.85 -9.10 -3.93
N ALA A 532 3.08 -10.06 -3.40
CA ALA A 532 1.89 -10.55 -4.05
C ALA A 532 0.78 -9.49 -4.15
N ALA A 533 0.56 -8.70 -3.09
CA ALA A 533 -0.41 -7.60 -3.10
C ALA A 533 0.00 -6.48 -4.08
N LEU A 534 1.28 -6.10 -4.08
CA LEU A 534 1.82 -5.13 -5.02
C LEU A 534 1.70 -5.62 -6.47
N GLY A 535 2.03 -6.88 -6.76
CA GLY A 535 1.88 -7.45 -8.09
C GLY A 535 0.42 -7.63 -8.52
N PHE A 536 -0.51 -7.76 -7.57
CA PHE A 536 -1.94 -7.76 -7.87
C PHE A 536 -2.43 -6.37 -8.28
N ILE A 537 -1.94 -5.30 -7.64
CA ILE A 537 -2.27 -3.91 -7.97
C ILE A 537 -1.55 -3.46 -9.25
N SER A 538 -0.28 -3.84 -9.41
CA SER A 538 0.61 -3.48 -10.51
C SER A 538 1.11 -4.74 -11.23
N PRO A 539 0.28 -5.34 -12.10
CA PRO A 539 0.72 -6.46 -12.94
C PRO A 539 1.76 -5.99 -13.98
N PRO A 540 2.45 -6.91 -14.68
CA PRO A 540 3.40 -6.53 -15.71
C PRO A 540 2.71 -5.71 -16.81
N LEU A 541 3.42 -4.73 -17.34
CA LEU A 541 2.96 -3.91 -18.46
C LEU A 541 3.10 -4.73 -19.74
N GLU A 542 1.98 -5.19 -20.27
CA GLU A 542 1.93 -6.05 -21.46
C GLU A 542 1.75 -5.24 -22.74
N LEU A 543 2.62 -5.50 -23.71
CA LEU A 543 2.62 -4.90 -25.03
C LEU A 543 2.53 -6.02 -26.06
N LEU A 544 1.46 -6.03 -26.84
CA LEU A 544 1.28 -6.99 -27.91
C LEU A 544 2.03 -6.53 -29.18
N ASP A 545 2.27 -7.49 -30.06
CA ASP A 545 2.79 -7.27 -31.40
C ASP A 545 4.11 -6.47 -31.42
N ARG A 546 5.06 -6.84 -30.55
CA ARG A 546 6.38 -6.22 -30.46
C ARG A 546 7.46 -7.09 -31.10
N PRO A 547 8.44 -6.48 -31.81
CA PRO A 547 9.57 -7.23 -32.35
C PRO A 547 10.35 -7.88 -31.22
N ARG A 548 10.90 -9.07 -31.47
CA ARG A 548 11.72 -9.78 -30.50
C ARG A 548 12.99 -8.99 -30.16
N PRO A 549 13.24 -8.66 -28.88
CA PRO A 549 14.50 -8.06 -28.44
C PRO A 549 15.69 -9.00 -28.67
N ALA A 550 16.92 -8.46 -28.66
CA ALA A 550 18.14 -9.26 -28.84
C ALA A 550 18.25 -10.42 -27.83
N ALA A 551 17.87 -10.18 -26.58
CA ALA A 551 17.65 -11.22 -25.57
C ALA A 551 16.14 -11.32 -25.26
N PRO A 552 15.52 -12.52 -25.30
CA PRO A 552 14.09 -12.67 -25.04
C PRO A 552 13.71 -12.40 -23.58
N THR A 553 14.67 -12.32 -22.67
CA THR A 553 14.45 -11.93 -21.27
C THR A 553 15.68 -11.21 -20.73
N GLY A 554 15.47 -10.27 -19.82
CA GLY A 554 16.55 -9.49 -19.20
C GLY A 554 16.05 -8.73 -17.97
N TRP A 555 16.98 -8.39 -17.06
CA TRP A 555 16.72 -7.60 -15.87
C TRP A 555 17.77 -6.50 -15.73
N LEU A 556 17.42 -5.42 -15.03
CA LEU A 556 18.36 -4.33 -14.76
C LEU A 556 18.79 -4.28 -13.30
N PHE A 557 17.84 -4.49 -12.40
CA PHE A 557 18.10 -4.56 -10.97
C PHE A 557 17.55 -5.86 -10.42
N HIS A 558 18.32 -6.49 -9.54
CA HIS A 558 17.89 -7.70 -8.85
C HIS A 558 18.08 -7.55 -7.35
N LEU A 559 16.95 -7.55 -6.63
CA LEU A 559 16.91 -7.61 -5.18
C LEU A 559 16.70 -9.07 -4.77
N ASP A 560 17.67 -9.66 -4.09
CA ASP A 560 17.65 -11.10 -3.77
C ASP A 560 16.74 -11.48 -2.59
N CYS A 561 16.17 -10.49 -1.90
CA CYS A 561 15.31 -10.67 -0.73
C CYS A 561 13.85 -10.28 -1.02
N ARG A 562 12.93 -11.25 -0.87
CA ARG A 562 11.50 -11.06 -1.16
C ARG A 562 10.70 -10.38 -0.05
N ASN A 563 11.24 -10.28 1.16
CA ASN A 563 10.66 -9.51 2.26
C ASN A 563 11.11 -8.05 2.25
N VAL A 564 11.76 -7.58 1.18
CA VAL A 564 12.15 -6.17 1.00
C VAL A 564 11.44 -5.62 -0.23
N ALA A 565 10.80 -4.47 -0.09
CA ALA A 565 10.14 -3.75 -1.17
C ALA A 565 10.89 -2.46 -1.50
N ALA A 566 11.18 -2.23 -2.78
CA ALA A 566 11.58 -0.93 -3.27
C ALA A 566 10.33 -0.05 -3.46
N THR A 567 10.28 1.05 -2.71
CA THR A 567 9.15 1.98 -2.64
C THR A 567 9.38 3.27 -3.42
N HIS A 568 10.60 3.51 -3.89
CA HIS A 568 10.95 4.63 -4.74
C HIS A 568 12.26 4.36 -5.49
N TRP A 569 12.34 4.87 -6.72
CA TRP A 569 13.53 4.86 -7.56
C TRP A 569 13.73 6.24 -8.16
N GLU A 570 14.95 6.74 -8.13
CA GLU A 570 15.29 8.03 -8.69
C GLU A 570 16.69 7.98 -9.32
N PRO A 571 16.88 8.48 -10.55
CA PRO A 571 18.22 8.63 -11.13
C PRO A 571 18.96 9.77 -10.42
N LEU A 572 20.26 9.59 -10.11
CA LEU A 572 21.09 10.70 -9.63
C LEU A 572 21.45 11.62 -10.81
N SER A 573 21.17 12.92 -10.69
CA SER A 573 21.52 13.88 -11.73
C SER A 573 23.02 14.19 -11.73
N ALA A 574 23.53 14.73 -12.83
CA ALA A 574 24.93 15.16 -12.92
C ALA A 574 25.24 16.35 -11.97
N ASP A 575 24.22 17.14 -11.63
CA ASP A 575 24.34 18.35 -10.81
C ASP A 575 24.30 18.05 -9.30
N ASP A 576 23.69 16.93 -8.86
CA ASP A 576 23.72 16.47 -7.46
C ASP A 576 25.15 16.13 -6.97
N ALA A 577 26.14 16.10 -7.87
CA ALA A 577 27.55 15.96 -7.56
C ALA A 577 28.31 17.30 -7.46
N ALA A 578 27.73 18.42 -7.93
CA ALA A 578 28.39 19.73 -7.91
C ALA A 578 28.51 20.31 -6.49
N ASP A 579 27.61 19.92 -5.57
CA ASP A 579 27.68 20.33 -4.16
C ASP A 579 28.75 19.57 -3.35
N ALA A 580 29.38 18.52 -3.91
CA ALA A 580 30.44 17.76 -3.24
C ALA A 580 31.83 17.92 -3.88
N ALA A 581 31.95 18.52 -5.07
CA ALA A 581 33.24 18.69 -5.72
C ALA A 581 33.27 19.93 -6.63
N HIS A 582 33.69 21.08 -6.08
CA HIS A 582 34.31 22.12 -6.90
C HIS A 582 35.68 21.60 -7.35
N ASN A 583 35.97 21.63 -8.65
CA ASN A 583 37.35 21.56 -9.11
C ASN A 583 38.02 22.92 -8.87
N ALA A 584 39.34 22.92 -8.68
CA ALA A 584 40.15 24.09 -8.30
C ALA A 584 40.11 25.29 -9.29
N ALA A 585 39.32 25.23 -10.37
CA ALA A 585 39.26 26.22 -11.43
C ALA A 585 37.84 26.71 -11.81
N GLY A 586 36.79 26.32 -11.08
CA GLY A 586 35.46 26.97 -11.17
C GLY A 586 34.79 26.98 -12.56
N LYS A 587 35.04 25.98 -13.42
CA LYS A 587 34.40 25.88 -14.76
C LYS A 587 33.26 24.84 -14.78
N PRO A 588 32.11 25.16 -15.42
CA PRO A 588 31.02 24.19 -15.61
C PRO A 588 31.47 23.05 -16.53
N ILE A 589 31.23 21.81 -16.12
CA ILE A 589 31.50 20.63 -16.96
C ILE A 589 30.29 20.41 -17.89
N ALA A 590 30.56 20.29 -19.19
CA ALA A 590 29.53 20.14 -20.22
C ALA A 590 28.61 18.91 -19.99
N ALA A 591 27.32 19.10 -20.23
CA ALA A 591 26.21 18.15 -20.05
C ALA A 591 26.29 16.90 -20.96
N ARG A 592 27.17 15.96 -20.61
CA ARG A 592 27.38 14.73 -21.39
C ARG A 592 27.50 13.44 -20.56
N ALA A 593 27.05 13.44 -19.31
CA ALA A 593 27.21 12.29 -18.42
C ALA A 593 25.99 11.37 -18.40
N MET A 594 26.24 10.05 -18.43
CA MET A 594 25.34 9.03 -17.87
C MET A 594 24.81 9.47 -16.49
N PRO A 595 23.66 8.95 -16.02
CA PRO A 595 23.36 9.01 -14.59
C PRO A 595 24.56 8.41 -13.85
N ARG A 596 25.15 9.18 -12.94
CA ARG A 596 26.29 8.71 -12.14
C ARG A 596 25.89 7.62 -11.13
N GLY A 597 24.61 7.24 -11.11
CA GLY A 597 24.03 6.34 -10.14
C GLY A 597 22.52 6.50 -10.02
N PHE A 598 21.98 5.97 -8.93
CA PHE A 598 20.57 6.04 -8.59
C PHE A 598 20.39 6.11 -7.07
N ARG A 599 19.22 6.57 -6.66
CA ARG A 599 18.71 6.49 -5.29
C ARG A 599 17.55 5.51 -5.26
N VAL A 600 17.55 4.63 -4.26
CA VAL A 600 16.48 3.64 -4.03
C VAL A 600 16.02 3.72 -2.59
N ARG A 601 14.71 3.62 -2.38
CA ARG A 601 14.12 3.54 -1.05
C ARG A 601 13.59 2.15 -0.79
N LEU A 602 14.06 1.52 0.27
CA LEU A 602 13.77 0.15 0.63
C LEU A 602 12.99 0.09 1.95
N LEU A 603 12.11 -0.90 2.05
CA LEU A 603 11.35 -1.21 3.26
C LEU A 603 11.36 -2.72 3.49
N GLU A 604 11.79 -3.17 4.66
CA GLU A 604 11.55 -4.55 5.11
C GLU A 604 10.08 -4.71 5.52
N THR A 605 9.40 -5.74 5.00
CA THR A 605 7.94 -5.82 5.07
C THR A 605 7.43 -6.86 6.07
N ASP A 606 8.21 -7.87 6.45
CA ASP A 606 7.76 -9.04 7.22
C ASP A 606 8.15 -9.00 8.70
N GLY A 607 8.88 -7.97 9.15
CA GLY A 607 9.34 -7.82 10.53
C GLY A 607 10.55 -8.70 10.83
N CYS A 608 11.28 -9.12 9.79
CA CYS A 608 12.43 -10.01 9.89
C CYS A 608 13.64 -9.32 9.25
N GLY A 609 14.60 -8.90 10.07
CA GLY A 609 15.82 -8.25 9.57
C GLY A 609 16.59 -9.14 8.59
N VAL A 610 17.25 -8.52 7.61
CA VAL A 610 17.87 -9.19 6.48
C VAL A 610 19.11 -8.43 5.99
N ARG A 611 20.03 -9.12 5.32
CA ARG A 611 21.08 -8.49 4.49
C ARG A 611 20.70 -8.66 3.02
N ALA A 612 20.13 -7.61 2.44
CA ALA A 612 19.66 -7.65 1.07
C ALA A 612 20.79 -7.37 0.09
N GLY A 613 20.93 -8.22 -0.94
CA GLY A 613 21.80 -7.97 -2.08
C GLY A 613 21.03 -7.27 -3.20
N LEU A 614 21.56 -6.13 -3.65
CA LEU A 614 21.08 -5.43 -4.83
C LEU A 614 22.13 -5.52 -5.94
N ARG A 615 21.84 -6.28 -7.01
CA ARG A 615 22.64 -6.25 -8.24
C ARG A 615 22.19 -5.12 -9.17
N CYS A 616 23.16 -4.51 -9.81
CA CYS A 616 23.01 -3.34 -10.67
C CYS A 616 23.40 -3.67 -12.12
N PRO A 617 22.98 -2.85 -13.10
CA PRO A 617 23.32 -3.09 -14.51
C PRO A 617 24.78 -2.73 -14.86
N HIS A 618 25.48 -2.02 -13.96
CA HIS A 618 26.86 -1.57 -14.12
C HIS A 618 27.64 -1.79 -12.82
N ALA A 619 28.97 -1.84 -12.92
CA ALA A 619 29.87 -1.87 -11.77
C ALA A 619 29.64 -0.66 -10.86
N VAL A 620 29.62 -0.90 -9.55
CA VAL A 620 29.34 0.10 -8.51
C VAL A 620 30.64 0.64 -7.95
N ALA A 621 30.80 1.96 -7.95
CA ALA A 621 31.94 2.65 -7.34
C ALA A 621 31.76 2.86 -5.84
N SER A 622 30.55 3.23 -5.42
CA SER A 622 30.24 3.51 -4.01
C SER A 622 28.74 3.34 -3.75
N ALA A 623 28.39 2.92 -2.54
CA ALA A 623 27.01 2.92 -2.07
C ALA A 623 26.96 3.37 -0.61
N GLN A 624 25.91 4.11 -0.23
CA GLN A 624 25.76 4.64 1.13
C GLN A 624 24.30 4.83 1.50
N PHE A 625 24.00 4.81 2.80
CA PHE A 625 22.71 5.31 3.28
C PHE A 625 22.64 6.83 3.12
N SER A 626 21.50 7.34 2.66
CA SER A 626 21.27 8.79 2.54
C SER A 626 21.26 9.44 3.93
N ALA A 627 22.23 10.32 4.21
CA ALA A 627 22.22 11.18 5.39
C ALA A 627 21.44 12.47 5.10
N ILE A 628 20.40 12.76 5.88
CA ILE A 628 19.53 13.95 5.72
C ILE A 628 19.72 14.95 6.87
N ASP A 629 20.36 14.52 7.96
CA ASP A 629 20.61 15.27 9.20
C ASP A 629 22.03 15.85 9.28
N GLY A 630 22.81 15.76 8.21
CA GLY A 630 24.20 16.22 8.17
C GLY A 630 25.20 15.28 8.86
N SER A 631 24.76 14.11 9.33
CA SER A 631 25.68 13.05 9.76
C SER A 631 26.51 12.52 8.59
N ALA A 632 27.68 11.96 8.88
CA ALA A 632 28.49 11.31 7.86
C ALA A 632 27.73 10.10 7.29
N PRO A 633 27.57 9.98 5.96
CA PRO A 633 26.82 8.89 5.37
C PRO A 633 27.53 7.55 5.66
N GLU A 634 26.78 6.60 6.19
CA GLU A 634 27.25 5.24 6.43
C GLU A 634 27.43 4.53 5.09
N GLN A 635 28.68 4.13 4.80
CA GLN A 635 29.05 3.42 3.58
C GLN A 635 28.58 1.97 3.62
N LEU A 636 28.15 1.47 2.47
CA LEU A 636 27.70 0.09 2.28
C LEU A 636 28.79 -0.72 1.58
N ALA A 637 28.78 -2.04 1.83
CA ALA A 637 29.69 -2.94 1.17
C ALA A 637 29.31 -3.09 -0.31
N VAL A 638 30.32 -2.99 -1.18
CA VAL A 638 30.20 -3.09 -2.63
C VAL A 638 31.13 -4.19 -3.14
N ALA A 639 30.62 -5.03 -4.03
CA ALA A 639 31.37 -6.06 -4.73
C ALA A 639 30.96 -6.07 -6.22
N ASP A 640 31.77 -5.47 -7.08
CA ASP A 640 31.52 -5.31 -8.52
C ASP A 640 30.16 -4.66 -8.82
N ASP A 641 29.18 -5.41 -9.33
CA ASP A 641 27.82 -4.95 -9.64
C ASP A 641 26.85 -5.00 -8.45
N ARG A 642 27.30 -5.47 -7.28
CA ARG A 642 26.45 -5.79 -6.13
C ARG A 642 26.69 -4.87 -4.93
N VAL A 643 25.59 -4.42 -4.32
CA VAL A 643 25.56 -3.72 -3.03
C VAL A 643 24.93 -4.61 -1.97
N GLU A 644 25.54 -4.71 -0.79
CA GLU A 644 24.93 -5.35 0.38
C GLU A 644 24.31 -4.31 1.32
N ILE A 645 23.04 -4.51 1.66
CA ILE A 645 22.21 -3.55 2.38
C ILE A 645 21.65 -4.23 3.63
N PRO A 646 22.22 -3.99 4.83
CA PRO A 646 21.65 -4.49 6.06
C PRO A 646 20.35 -3.73 6.38
N LEU A 647 19.27 -4.46 6.61
CA LEU A 647 17.97 -3.92 7.01
C LEU A 647 17.47 -4.61 8.28
N GLY A 648 17.09 -3.83 9.28
CA GLY A 648 16.39 -4.31 10.47
C GLY A 648 14.92 -4.67 10.19
N PRO A 649 14.24 -5.35 11.14
CA PRO A 649 12.80 -5.57 11.09
C PRO A 649 12.03 -4.28 10.77
N HIS A 650 11.15 -4.31 9.77
CA HIS A 650 10.36 -3.15 9.33
C HIS A 650 11.14 -1.88 9.03
N GLN A 651 12.47 -1.98 8.85
CA GLN A 651 13.31 -0.81 8.67
C GLN A 651 13.05 -0.21 7.28
N TRP A 652 12.84 1.10 7.30
CA TRP A 652 12.83 1.93 6.10
C TRP A 652 14.22 2.54 5.90
N ALA A 653 14.77 2.46 4.69
CA ALA A 653 16.06 3.04 4.37
C ALA A 653 16.08 3.66 2.96
N GLU A 654 16.91 4.66 2.78
CA GLU A 654 17.18 5.26 1.47
C GLU A 654 18.67 5.09 1.18
N VAL A 655 18.99 4.56 0.01
CA VAL A 655 20.35 4.18 -0.40
C VAL A 655 20.68 4.91 -1.69
N GLU A 656 21.84 5.54 -1.71
CA GLU A 656 22.43 6.12 -2.91
C GLU A 656 23.55 5.20 -3.42
N VAL A 657 23.47 4.85 -4.69
CA VAL A 657 24.44 3.99 -5.37
C VAL A 657 25.03 4.77 -6.53
N ARG A 658 26.36 4.78 -6.67
CA ARG A 658 27.08 5.41 -7.78
C ARG A 658 27.80 4.37 -8.61
N PHE A 659 27.71 4.49 -9.93
CA PHE A 659 28.42 3.63 -10.88
C PHE A 659 29.86 4.09 -11.07
N SER A 660 30.72 3.17 -11.54
CA SER A 660 32.13 3.43 -11.89
C SER A 660 32.31 4.28 -13.14
#